data_AF-A0A9W9ZDD7-F1
#
_entry.id   AF-A0A9W9ZDD7-F1
#
_cell.length_a   1.000
_cell.length_b   1.000
_cell.length_c   1.000
_cell.angle_alpha   90.00
_cell.angle_beta   90.00
_cell.angle_gamma   90.00
#
_symmetry.space_group_name_H-M   'P 1'
#
loop_
_entity.id
_entity.type
_entity.pdbx_description
1 polymer ?
#
loop_
_entity_poly.entity_id
_entity_poly.type
_entity_poly.pdbx_seq_one_letter_code
_entity_poly.pdbx_strand_id
1 'polypeptide(L)'
;MTSKSNCSDTNPLQLRDLMAYLPYDIKPGTIVANVSVTGLLASLVQPFLFYIGSITQRQQSRGSRKRRRRDIIDVCEEAGTIPPRNYFCIHRLSGQIKVTQEFKFKDGEEFDLKTRVTDSDQWGKTENTANMKFISRDECKDIRASYNEAVKFCTQNISSVPSQANGLISCPGGQCLRPLYDWQEALNASEMLKADCSFDPRNMAAVIQKYSKCIGPPKVTLNPVSQTLNKDAPAVLTCNASSPLQVKITWFKNGKPMRRHGNQLMIDSFKYEDQGDYYCSFSTYLTSTLSKPALIVLKDVFTSRVSFRIVNKNFNDDFLDPSSSGYSDMQIKIQRNLENYLNSGNPAWKYIVKLIEFRDSSGKVGVDLVIYSKAQSEDFTSYYSRLKVLLTDESAMGNILKPLKVSRNSVTVRSATHCLPEKTGKESIMGVFDWQLTVIGQKSPSVDCPCKFKSVRTNKLNNLAKTPIVKENVVKVTKEVKVLTSKPDDMNEADAVLIADVIADVVSLGDSLNETAQDVVDVIDNVMNMKTKELQESQRSDQASTKFIQALDTVAKNLPLSADESSRLLVAPSVAIQSNRVSPGSFAGMSLAVKSPTADPNKLTPDSMAGDELPMADVQTSITLPEVMFENQTPSGNAVKIGFVIYQNDKFFQPIIPNEEESGQGTSSVMSRVISAAFRI
;
A
#
# COMPACT_ATOMS: atom_id res chain seq x y z
N MET A 1 -31.66 -2.16 -46.96
CA MET A 1 -31.79 -3.56 -47.43
C MET A 1 -30.42 -4.21 -47.34
N THR A 2 -30.21 -5.01 -46.30
CA THR A 2 -29.07 -5.93 -46.14
C THR A 2 -29.61 -7.35 -46.31
N SER A 3 -28.92 -8.19 -47.08
CA SER A 3 -29.42 -9.48 -47.56
C SER A 3 -29.48 -10.54 -46.45
N LYS A 4 -30.42 -11.48 -46.64
CA LYS A 4 -30.70 -12.70 -45.84
C LYS A 4 -29.51 -13.68 -45.67
N SER A 5 -28.31 -13.33 -46.14
CA SER A 5 -27.15 -14.22 -46.24
C SER A 5 -26.08 -14.02 -45.16
N ASN A 6 -26.26 -13.06 -44.24
CA ASN A 6 -25.31 -12.79 -43.15
C ASN A 6 -25.84 -13.08 -41.74
N CYS A 7 -26.97 -13.78 -41.61
CA CYS A 7 -27.37 -14.38 -40.33
C CYS A 7 -26.93 -15.85 -40.36
N SER A 8 -25.82 -16.17 -39.69
CA SER A 8 -25.50 -17.55 -39.35
C SER A 8 -26.31 -17.95 -38.11
N ASP A 9 -27.00 -19.09 -38.17
CA ASP A 9 -27.79 -19.75 -37.10
C ASP A 9 -26.94 -20.22 -35.89
N THR A 10 -25.98 -19.43 -35.44
CA THR A 10 -25.09 -19.79 -34.33
C THR A 10 -25.03 -18.66 -33.33
N ASN A 11 -25.92 -18.73 -32.35
CA ASN A 11 -25.82 -18.02 -31.09
C ASN A 11 -24.62 -18.59 -30.32
N PRO A 12 -23.46 -17.90 -30.23
CA PRO A 12 -22.27 -18.48 -29.62
C PRO A 12 -22.30 -18.14 -28.12
N LEU A 13 -22.82 -19.07 -27.31
CA LEU A 13 -22.68 -19.03 -25.87
C LEU A 13 -21.18 -18.99 -25.50
N GLN A 14 -20.68 -17.83 -25.07
CA GLN A 14 -19.36 -17.70 -24.47
C GLN A 14 -19.51 -17.59 -22.95
N LEU A 15 -19.20 -18.68 -22.26
CA LEU A 15 -19.12 -18.74 -20.80
C LEU A 15 -17.66 -18.53 -20.40
N ARG A 16 -17.41 -17.62 -19.45
CA ARG A 16 -16.07 -17.43 -18.88
C ARG A 16 -15.88 -18.33 -17.68
N ASP A 17 -14.67 -18.90 -17.57
CA ASP A 17 -14.25 -19.66 -16.40
C ASP A 17 -14.29 -18.76 -15.16
N LEU A 18 -15.08 -19.14 -14.15
CA LEU A 18 -15.11 -18.50 -12.84
C LEU A 18 -14.30 -19.36 -11.88
N MET A 19 -13.33 -18.76 -11.19
CA MET A 19 -12.67 -19.35 -10.02
C MET A 19 -13.34 -18.86 -8.75
N ALA A 20 -13.74 -19.78 -7.87
CA ALA A 20 -14.29 -19.46 -6.54
C ALA A 20 -13.62 -20.31 -5.45
N TYR A 21 -13.25 -19.65 -4.35
CA TYR A 21 -12.66 -20.28 -3.16
C TYR A 21 -13.75 -20.66 -2.17
N LEU A 22 -13.72 -21.90 -1.68
CA LEU A 22 -14.76 -22.44 -0.82
C LEU A 22 -14.25 -22.69 0.60
N PRO A 23 -15.03 -22.35 1.66
CA PRO A 23 -14.65 -22.60 3.04
C PRO A 23 -14.63 -24.10 3.35
N TYR A 24 -13.76 -24.52 4.26
CA TYR A 24 -13.74 -25.88 4.78
C TYR A 24 -14.83 -26.01 5.86
N ASP A 25 -15.62 -27.10 5.84
CA ASP A 25 -16.82 -27.34 6.66
C ASP A 25 -18.17 -26.81 6.10
N ILE A 26 -18.35 -26.86 4.78
CA ILE A 26 -19.65 -26.64 4.13
C ILE A 26 -20.67 -27.70 4.58
N LYS A 27 -21.69 -27.27 5.33
CA LYS A 27 -22.80 -28.15 5.75
C LYS A 27 -23.73 -28.48 4.57
N PRO A 28 -24.41 -29.64 4.57
CA PRO A 28 -25.42 -29.94 3.56
C PRO A 28 -26.47 -28.82 3.46
N GLY A 29 -26.69 -28.30 2.24
CA GLY A 29 -27.62 -27.20 1.97
C GLY A 29 -27.03 -25.78 2.01
N THR A 30 -25.74 -25.63 2.31
CA THR A 30 -25.05 -24.32 2.30
C THR A 30 -24.88 -23.81 0.86
N ILE A 31 -25.23 -22.54 0.62
CA ILE A 31 -25.03 -21.87 -0.68
C ILE A 31 -23.57 -21.42 -0.76
N VAL A 32 -22.82 -22.01 -1.69
CA VAL A 32 -21.35 -21.86 -1.78
C VAL A 32 -20.88 -20.85 -2.83
N ALA A 33 -21.76 -20.47 -3.77
CA ALA A 33 -21.52 -19.40 -4.71
C ALA A 33 -22.87 -18.84 -5.20
N ASN A 34 -22.96 -17.51 -5.31
CA ASN A 34 -24.07 -16.84 -6.01
C ASN A 34 -23.59 -16.50 -7.43
N VAL A 35 -24.14 -17.17 -8.44
CA VAL A 35 -23.88 -16.82 -9.83
C VAL A 35 -24.84 -15.68 -10.20
N SER A 36 -24.37 -14.45 -10.08
CA SER A 36 -25.11 -13.27 -10.56
C SER A 36 -24.86 -13.06 -12.04
N VAL A 37 -25.91 -13.20 -12.85
CA VAL A 37 -25.89 -12.81 -14.26
C VAL A 37 -26.37 -11.36 -14.33
N THR A 38 -25.46 -10.42 -14.54
CA THR A 38 -25.79 -9.00 -14.71
C THR A 38 -26.20 -8.71 -16.15
N GLY A 39 -27.34 -8.04 -16.34
CA GLY A 39 -27.75 -7.41 -17.59
C GLY A 39 -28.13 -5.94 -17.35
N LEU A 40 -28.00 -5.09 -18.37
CA LEU A 40 -28.33 -3.67 -18.30
C LEU A 40 -29.83 -3.44 -18.00
N LEU A 41 -30.12 -2.58 -17.02
CA LEU A 41 -31.43 -2.30 -16.41
C LEU A 41 -32.48 -1.65 -17.33
N ALA A 42 -32.16 -1.32 -18.59
CA ALA A 42 -33.06 -0.59 -19.48
C ALA A 42 -34.13 -1.44 -20.19
N SER A 43 -34.14 -2.77 -20.00
CA SER A 43 -35.03 -3.69 -20.72
C SER A 43 -35.79 -4.67 -19.82
N LEU A 44 -35.88 -4.40 -18.51
CA LEU A 44 -36.55 -5.28 -17.55
C LEU A 44 -37.90 -4.70 -17.08
N VAL A 45 -39.00 -5.25 -17.60
CA VAL A 45 -40.33 -5.11 -16.98
C VAL A 45 -40.49 -6.19 -15.92
N GLN A 46 -40.65 -5.78 -14.66
CA GLN A 46 -40.96 -6.65 -13.53
C GLN A 46 -42.35 -7.32 -13.66
N PRO A 47 -42.59 -8.47 -12.99
CA PRO A 47 -41.72 -9.10 -12.00
C PRO A 47 -41.06 -10.40 -12.48
N PHE A 48 -39.79 -10.58 -12.08
CA PHE A 48 -39.16 -11.91 -11.98
C PHE A 48 -38.45 -12.06 -10.64
N LEU A 49 -38.73 -13.18 -9.98
CA LEU A 49 -37.80 -13.83 -9.07
C LEU A 49 -38.08 -15.34 -9.11
N PHE A 50 -37.16 -16.09 -9.70
CA PHE A 50 -37.01 -17.51 -9.42
C PHE A 50 -35.95 -17.66 -8.32
N TYR A 51 -36.30 -18.43 -7.30
CA TYR A 51 -35.40 -18.90 -6.26
C TYR A 51 -34.77 -20.23 -6.67
N ILE A 52 -33.49 -20.45 -6.35
CA ILE A 52 -32.97 -21.81 -6.14
C ILE A 52 -33.29 -22.18 -4.69
N GLY A 53 -34.53 -22.62 -4.47
CA GLY A 53 -34.92 -23.30 -3.25
C GLY A 53 -34.55 -24.78 -3.37
N SER A 54 -33.56 -25.23 -2.60
CA SER A 54 -33.20 -26.64 -2.36
C SER A 54 -32.71 -27.47 -3.56
N ILE A 55 -31.42 -27.84 -3.53
CA ILE A 55 -30.90 -28.99 -4.27
C ILE A 55 -31.15 -30.23 -3.40
N THR A 56 -32.10 -31.07 -3.78
CA THR A 56 -32.24 -32.42 -3.21
C THR A 56 -32.38 -33.44 -4.33
N GLN A 57 -31.57 -34.48 -4.28
CA GLN A 57 -31.62 -35.59 -5.22
C GLN A 57 -32.70 -36.60 -4.77
N ARG A 58 -33.70 -36.90 -5.61
CA ARG A 58 -34.55 -38.09 -5.43
C ARG A 58 -35.13 -38.67 -6.71
N GLN A 59 -35.32 -40.00 -6.67
CA GLN A 59 -35.59 -40.97 -7.73
C GLN A 59 -36.90 -40.80 -8.54
N GLN A 60 -36.86 -41.44 -9.72
CA GLN A 60 -37.88 -41.64 -10.76
C GLN A 60 -39.33 -41.85 -10.27
N SER A 61 -40.30 -41.26 -10.99
CA SER A 61 -41.56 -41.94 -11.34
C SER A 61 -42.27 -41.26 -12.52
N ARG A 62 -42.99 -42.08 -13.29
CA ARG A 62 -43.67 -41.80 -14.56
C ARG A 62 -44.96 -40.95 -14.40
N GLY A 63 -45.27 -40.19 -15.45
CA GLY A 63 -46.64 -40.08 -15.97
C GLY A 63 -47.32 -38.70 -15.90
N SER A 64 -47.56 -38.11 -17.09
CA SER A 64 -48.89 -37.70 -17.60
C SER A 64 -48.82 -36.43 -18.47
N ARG A 65 -49.58 -36.48 -19.58
CA ARG A 65 -49.68 -35.52 -20.69
C ARG A 65 -50.05 -34.11 -20.24
N LYS A 66 -49.43 -33.08 -20.84
CA LYS A 66 -49.95 -31.71 -20.84
C LYS A 66 -50.40 -31.24 -22.22
N ARG A 67 -51.57 -30.60 -22.21
CA ARG A 67 -52.32 -29.97 -23.30
C ARG A 67 -51.53 -28.86 -24.00
N ARG A 68 -51.76 -28.71 -25.31
CA ARG A 68 -51.40 -27.52 -26.12
C ARG A 68 -52.11 -26.26 -25.60
N ARG A 69 -51.40 -25.13 -25.50
CA ARG A 69 -51.96 -23.80 -25.81
C ARG A 69 -50.90 -22.73 -26.08
N ARG A 70 -51.01 -22.17 -27.31
CA ARG A 70 -50.80 -20.80 -27.81
C ARG A 70 -49.48 -20.07 -27.55
N ASP A 71 -48.76 -19.89 -28.65
CA ASP A 71 -48.08 -18.68 -29.14
C ASP A 71 -47.64 -17.70 -28.06
N ILE A 72 -46.40 -17.91 -27.61
CA ILE A 72 -45.64 -16.96 -26.80
C ILE A 72 -44.58 -16.41 -27.74
N ILE A 73 -44.68 -15.10 -28.02
CA ILE A 73 -43.68 -14.37 -28.79
C ILE A 73 -42.37 -14.42 -28.00
N ASP A 74 -41.33 -14.95 -28.63
CA ASP A 74 -39.98 -15.06 -28.08
C ASP A 74 -39.32 -13.67 -28.14
N VAL A 75 -39.03 -13.07 -26.98
CA VAL A 75 -38.53 -11.68 -26.87
C VAL A 75 -37.00 -11.63 -26.99
N CYS A 76 -36.36 -12.71 -27.44
CA CYS A 76 -34.90 -12.77 -27.59
C CYS A 76 -34.38 -12.19 -28.92
N GLU A 77 -35.25 -11.76 -29.83
CA GLU A 77 -34.87 -11.41 -31.22
C GLU A 77 -34.19 -10.02 -31.37
N GLU A 78 -34.29 -9.13 -30.38
CA GLU A 78 -33.71 -7.76 -30.47
C GLU A 78 -32.41 -7.55 -29.68
N ALA A 79 -31.98 -8.50 -28.84
CA ALA A 79 -30.83 -8.32 -27.93
C ALA A 79 -29.44 -8.38 -28.61
N GLY A 80 -29.39 -8.60 -29.94
CA GLY A 80 -28.16 -8.93 -30.66
C GLY A 80 -27.31 -7.77 -31.22
N THR A 81 -27.62 -6.50 -30.95
CA THR A 81 -27.02 -5.39 -31.73
C THR A 81 -25.94 -4.54 -31.05
N ILE A 82 -25.53 -4.78 -29.79
CA ILE A 82 -24.53 -3.91 -29.13
C ILE A 82 -23.48 -4.73 -28.32
N PRO A 83 -22.16 -4.55 -28.57
CA PRO A 83 -21.09 -5.11 -27.73
C PRO A 83 -21.03 -4.45 -26.33
N PRO A 84 -20.56 -5.15 -25.27
CA PRO A 84 -19.67 -6.31 -25.29
C PRO A 84 -20.38 -7.68 -25.31
N ARG A 85 -19.70 -8.64 -25.96
CA ARG A 85 -20.17 -10.00 -26.31
C ARG A 85 -20.20 -11.01 -25.13
N ASN A 86 -20.88 -10.74 -24.02
CA ASN A 86 -20.98 -11.72 -22.91
C ASN A 86 -22.41 -11.84 -22.33
N TYR A 87 -23.44 -12.01 -23.15
CA TYR A 87 -24.80 -12.22 -22.64
C TYR A 87 -25.47 -13.43 -23.30
N PHE A 88 -26.18 -14.22 -22.50
CA PHE A 88 -26.98 -15.34 -22.97
C PHE A 88 -28.44 -15.14 -22.53
N CYS A 89 -29.37 -15.47 -23.43
CA CYS A 89 -30.81 -15.51 -23.12
C CYS A 89 -31.21 -16.98 -22.92
N ILE A 90 -32.06 -17.25 -21.93
CA ILE A 90 -32.66 -18.56 -21.67
C ILE A 90 -34.17 -18.38 -21.72
N HIS A 91 -34.86 -19.12 -22.57
CA HIS A 91 -36.32 -19.01 -22.67
C HIS A 91 -37.00 -19.29 -21.33
N ARG A 92 -37.83 -18.34 -20.88
CA ARG A 92 -38.39 -18.29 -19.52
C ARG A 92 -39.25 -19.50 -19.10
N LEU A 93 -39.74 -20.29 -20.05
CA LEU A 93 -40.64 -21.44 -19.79
C LEU A 93 -40.05 -22.80 -20.15
N SER A 94 -39.06 -22.85 -21.05
CA SER A 94 -38.48 -24.11 -21.56
C SER A 94 -37.00 -24.25 -21.22
N GLY A 95 -36.34 -23.16 -20.88
CA GLY A 95 -34.95 -23.13 -20.54
C GLY A 95 -34.64 -23.80 -19.20
N GLN A 96 -33.58 -24.60 -19.18
CA GLN A 96 -33.14 -25.33 -17.99
C GLN A 96 -31.62 -25.26 -17.84
N ILE A 97 -31.16 -25.01 -16.61
CA ILE A 97 -29.76 -25.16 -16.21
C ILE A 97 -29.68 -26.37 -15.30
N LYS A 98 -28.89 -27.37 -15.70
CA LYS A 98 -28.73 -28.61 -14.94
C LYS A 98 -27.25 -28.88 -14.69
N VAL A 99 -26.90 -29.09 -13.43
CA VAL A 99 -25.62 -29.67 -13.05
C VAL A 99 -25.62 -31.13 -13.48
N THR A 100 -24.70 -31.50 -14.37
CA THR A 100 -24.71 -32.84 -14.97
C THR A 100 -23.95 -33.89 -14.16
N GLN A 101 -23.27 -33.50 -13.09
CA GLN A 101 -22.37 -34.35 -12.33
C GLN A 101 -22.66 -34.27 -10.82
N GLU A 102 -22.72 -35.43 -10.16
CA GLU A 102 -22.66 -35.49 -8.69
C GLU A 102 -21.23 -35.18 -8.24
N PHE A 103 -21.08 -34.35 -7.19
CA PHE A 103 -19.78 -33.98 -6.68
C PHE A 103 -19.64 -34.31 -5.18
N LYS A 104 -18.42 -34.70 -4.78
CA LYS A 104 -17.99 -34.85 -3.40
C LYS A 104 -16.70 -34.05 -3.24
N PHE A 105 -16.66 -33.12 -2.29
CA PHE A 105 -15.47 -32.32 -2.04
C PHE A 105 -14.36 -33.15 -1.40
N LYS A 106 -13.13 -32.93 -1.84
CA LYS A 106 -11.89 -33.32 -1.18
C LYS A 106 -10.98 -32.11 -1.10
N ASP A 107 -10.28 -31.97 0.03
CA ASP A 107 -9.41 -30.83 0.33
C ASP A 107 -8.26 -30.71 -0.69
N GLY A 108 -8.10 -29.53 -1.29
CA GLY A 108 -7.05 -29.24 -2.28
C GLY A 108 -7.29 -29.76 -3.71
N GLU A 109 -8.43 -30.41 -3.98
CA GLU A 109 -8.79 -30.81 -5.34
C GLU A 109 -9.44 -29.63 -6.10
N GLU A 110 -8.97 -29.40 -7.33
CA GLU A 110 -9.62 -28.50 -8.27
C GLU A 110 -10.76 -29.24 -8.97
N PHE A 111 -11.96 -28.64 -8.99
CA PHE A 111 -13.13 -29.28 -9.57
C PHE A 111 -13.73 -28.45 -10.71
N ASP A 112 -13.83 -29.06 -11.89
CA ASP A 112 -14.54 -28.48 -13.03
C ASP A 112 -16.02 -28.90 -12.98
N LEU A 113 -16.90 -28.00 -12.56
CA LEU A 113 -18.34 -28.19 -12.56
C LEU A 113 -18.89 -27.99 -13.98
N LYS A 114 -19.32 -29.09 -14.60
CA LYS A 114 -20.05 -29.06 -15.88
C LYS A 114 -21.51 -28.70 -15.68
N THR A 115 -21.89 -27.54 -16.18
CA THR A 115 -23.28 -27.07 -16.22
C THR A 115 -23.80 -27.17 -17.64
N ARG A 116 -24.94 -27.85 -17.81
CA ARG A 116 -25.64 -27.91 -19.10
C ARG A 116 -26.74 -26.86 -19.10
N VAL A 117 -26.70 -25.97 -20.09
CA VAL A 117 -27.73 -24.99 -20.36
C VAL A 117 -28.47 -25.44 -21.61
N THR A 118 -29.78 -25.61 -21.49
CA THR A 118 -30.63 -26.00 -22.61
C THR A 118 -31.69 -24.95 -22.85
N ASP A 119 -31.82 -24.51 -24.10
CA ASP A 119 -32.88 -23.63 -24.55
C ASP A 119 -33.69 -24.33 -25.64
N SER A 120 -35.01 -24.11 -25.68
CA SER A 120 -35.88 -24.80 -26.64
C SER A 120 -36.90 -23.84 -27.22
N ASP A 121 -36.85 -23.69 -28.54
CA ASP A 121 -37.76 -22.88 -29.34
C ASP A 121 -38.60 -23.76 -30.29
N GLN A 122 -39.29 -23.13 -31.24
CA GLN A 122 -40.15 -23.79 -32.23
C GLN A 122 -39.38 -24.53 -33.36
N TRP A 123 -38.06 -24.38 -33.44
CA TRP A 123 -37.20 -25.01 -34.46
C TRP A 123 -36.27 -26.09 -33.89
N GLY A 124 -36.06 -26.16 -32.58
CA GLY A 124 -35.32 -27.26 -31.96
C GLY A 124 -34.84 -26.96 -30.54
N LYS A 125 -34.13 -27.93 -29.96
CA LYS A 125 -33.49 -27.78 -28.65
C LYS A 125 -32.00 -27.49 -28.85
N THR A 126 -31.53 -26.33 -28.40
CA THR A 126 -30.12 -25.97 -28.37
C THR A 126 -29.54 -26.30 -27.00
N GLU A 127 -28.40 -27.00 -26.97
CA GLU A 127 -27.72 -27.36 -25.72
C GLU A 127 -26.27 -26.90 -25.74
N ASN A 128 -25.81 -26.28 -24.65
CA ASN A 128 -24.42 -25.88 -24.45
C ASN A 128 -23.94 -26.20 -23.03
N THR A 129 -22.63 -26.34 -22.86
CA THR A 129 -22.01 -26.72 -21.58
C THR A 129 -20.95 -25.72 -21.14
N ALA A 130 -21.04 -25.24 -19.89
CA ALA A 130 -20.02 -24.44 -19.23
C ALA A 130 -19.23 -25.28 -18.22
N ASN A 131 -17.93 -25.02 -18.09
CA ASN A 131 -17.11 -25.52 -17.00
C ASN A 131 -16.90 -24.38 -15.98
N MET A 132 -17.05 -24.65 -14.68
CA MET A 132 -16.72 -23.70 -13.61
C MET A 132 -15.69 -24.34 -12.67
N LYS A 133 -14.62 -23.62 -12.33
CA LYS A 133 -13.53 -24.20 -11.51
C LYS A 133 -13.69 -23.79 -10.05
N PHE A 134 -13.90 -24.74 -9.15
CA PHE A 134 -13.91 -24.50 -7.71
C PHE A 134 -12.60 -24.98 -7.08
N ILE A 135 -12.03 -24.16 -6.19
CA ILE A 135 -10.85 -24.52 -5.40
C ILE A 135 -11.29 -24.54 -3.93
N SER A 136 -11.39 -25.74 -3.35
CA SER A 136 -11.62 -25.90 -1.91
C SER A 136 -10.29 -25.77 -1.19
N ARG A 137 -10.13 -24.76 -0.33
CA ARG A 137 -8.91 -24.56 0.46
C ARG A 137 -9.26 -24.33 1.93
N ASP A 138 -8.78 -25.23 2.77
CA ASP A 138 -8.82 -25.05 4.22
C ASP A 138 -7.65 -24.18 4.69
N GLU A 139 -7.88 -22.88 4.78
CA GLU A 139 -6.85 -21.95 5.25
C GLU A 139 -6.56 -22.10 6.75
N CYS A 140 -7.47 -22.70 7.52
CA CYS A 140 -7.31 -22.96 8.95
C CYS A 140 -6.69 -24.34 9.26
N LYS A 141 -6.38 -25.17 8.26
CA LYS A 141 -5.90 -26.55 8.46
C LYS A 141 -4.69 -26.66 9.36
N ASP A 142 -3.65 -25.90 9.03
CA ASP A 142 -2.37 -25.93 9.73
C ASP A 142 -2.46 -25.25 11.10
N ILE A 143 -3.32 -24.22 11.21
CA ILE A 143 -3.67 -23.56 12.47
C ILE A 143 -4.37 -24.56 13.40
N ARG A 144 -5.30 -25.36 12.87
CA ARG A 144 -6.02 -26.40 13.62
C ARG A 144 -5.10 -27.52 14.08
N ALA A 145 -4.18 -27.95 13.23
CA ALA A 145 -3.16 -28.94 13.59
C ALA A 145 -2.31 -28.45 14.77
N SER A 146 -1.78 -27.22 14.68
CA SER A 146 -0.94 -26.60 15.71
C SER A 146 -1.69 -26.44 17.04
N TYR A 147 -2.95 -25.98 17.00
CA TYR A 147 -3.79 -25.87 18.18
C TYR A 147 -4.06 -27.23 18.84
N ASN A 148 -4.44 -28.26 18.08
CA ASN A 148 -4.74 -29.58 18.63
C ASN A 148 -3.51 -30.21 19.29
N GLU A 149 -2.34 -29.98 18.71
CA GLU A 149 -1.07 -30.42 19.29
C GLU A 149 -0.74 -29.63 20.57
N ALA A 150 -0.96 -28.31 20.59
CA ALA A 150 -0.84 -27.49 21.79
C ALA A 150 -1.77 -27.98 22.91
N VAL A 151 -3.04 -28.24 22.61
CA VAL A 151 -4.01 -28.81 23.56
C VAL A 151 -3.49 -30.14 24.12
N LYS A 152 -2.99 -31.03 23.26
CA LYS A 152 -2.49 -32.35 23.66
C LYS A 152 -1.37 -32.26 24.70
N PHE A 153 -0.36 -31.41 24.46
CA PHE A 153 0.85 -31.36 25.29
C PHE A 153 0.80 -30.32 26.42
N CYS A 154 0.05 -29.23 26.25
CA CYS A 154 -0.05 -28.19 27.28
C CYS A 154 -1.11 -28.49 28.33
N THR A 155 -2.18 -29.21 28.00
CA THR A 155 -3.25 -29.55 28.97
C THR A 155 -2.81 -30.62 29.98
N GLN A 156 -1.91 -31.54 29.58
CA GLN A 156 -1.34 -32.56 30.47
C GLN A 156 -0.47 -31.97 31.60
N ASN A 157 0.10 -30.76 31.39
CA ASN A 157 0.96 -30.05 32.35
C ASN A 157 0.19 -29.07 33.26
N ILE A 158 -1.15 -28.97 33.14
CA ILE A 158 -1.96 -28.12 34.02
C ILE A 158 -2.23 -28.85 35.36
N SER A 159 -2.09 -30.18 35.39
CA SER A 159 -2.35 -31.04 36.54
C SER A 159 -1.11 -31.34 37.40
N SER A 160 0.09 -30.95 36.97
CA SER A 160 1.31 -31.08 37.78
C SER A 160 1.60 -29.75 38.49
N VAL A 161 1.52 -29.80 39.81
CA VAL A 161 1.92 -28.71 40.72
C VAL A 161 3.30 -28.19 40.28
N PRO A 162 3.48 -26.89 39.99
CA PRO A 162 4.82 -26.35 39.79
C PRO A 162 5.54 -26.52 41.12
N SER A 163 6.61 -27.30 41.16
CA SER A 163 7.55 -27.29 42.28
C SER A 163 8.08 -25.87 42.41
N GLN A 164 7.52 -25.11 43.35
CA GLN A 164 7.97 -23.78 43.70
C GLN A 164 9.33 -23.90 44.38
N ALA A 165 10.38 -23.83 43.59
CA ALA A 165 11.66 -23.33 44.05
C ALA A 165 11.78 -21.87 43.57
N ASN A 166 11.69 -20.92 44.51
CA ASN A 166 12.01 -19.50 44.33
C ASN A 166 11.08 -18.61 43.47
N GLY A 167 9.78 -18.88 43.41
CA GLY A 167 8.80 -17.90 42.90
C GLY A 167 8.88 -17.56 41.40
N LEU A 168 9.68 -18.30 40.62
CA LEU A 168 9.69 -18.26 39.16
C LEU A 168 8.90 -19.44 38.60
N ILE A 169 7.86 -19.16 37.81
CA ILE A 169 7.14 -20.19 37.04
C ILE A 169 8.14 -20.78 36.04
N SER A 170 8.46 -22.07 36.19
CA SER A 170 9.29 -22.79 35.23
C SER A 170 8.57 -22.94 33.88
N CYS A 171 9.32 -22.78 32.79
CA CYS A 171 8.74 -22.91 31.45
C CYS A 171 8.36 -24.37 31.14
N PRO A 172 7.21 -24.61 30.50
CA PRO A 172 6.87 -25.92 29.98
C PRO A 172 7.91 -26.42 28.96
N GLY A 173 7.96 -27.74 28.76
CA GLY A 173 8.83 -28.34 27.75
C GLY A 173 8.49 -27.91 26.33
N GLY A 174 9.46 -28.07 25.41
CA GLY A 174 9.31 -27.69 24.00
C GLY A 174 8.13 -28.34 23.28
N GLN A 175 7.70 -29.53 23.70
CA GLN A 175 6.51 -30.22 23.17
C GLN A 175 5.20 -29.46 23.42
N CYS A 176 5.12 -28.65 24.49
CA CYS A 176 3.99 -27.74 24.71
C CYS A 176 4.23 -26.38 24.07
N LEU A 177 5.38 -25.76 24.32
CA LEU A 177 5.61 -24.36 23.91
C LEU A 177 5.69 -24.16 22.38
N ARG A 178 6.18 -25.14 21.62
CA ARG A 178 6.34 -25.00 20.17
C ARG A 178 5.00 -24.98 19.42
N PRO A 179 4.11 -25.97 19.57
CA PRO A 179 2.78 -25.89 18.94
C PRO A 179 1.97 -24.68 19.39
N LEU A 180 2.14 -24.25 20.65
CA LEU A 180 1.44 -23.09 21.20
C LEU A 180 1.93 -21.77 20.56
N TYR A 181 3.24 -21.64 20.32
CA TYR A 181 3.83 -20.53 19.57
C TYR A 181 3.42 -20.55 18.10
N ASP A 182 3.52 -21.71 17.44
CA ASP A 182 3.20 -21.88 16.03
C ASP A 182 1.72 -21.52 15.76
N TRP A 183 0.81 -21.93 16.65
CA TRP A 183 -0.60 -21.53 16.60
C TRP A 183 -0.79 -20.01 16.72
N GLN A 184 -0.10 -19.36 17.66
CA GLN A 184 -0.17 -17.91 17.87
C GLN A 184 0.36 -17.13 16.66
N GLU A 185 1.52 -17.53 16.12
CA GLU A 185 2.11 -16.88 14.95
C GLU A 185 1.25 -17.07 13.70
N ALA A 186 0.69 -18.27 13.49
CA ALA A 186 -0.16 -18.54 12.35
C ALA A 186 -1.47 -17.72 12.39
N LEU A 187 -2.05 -17.49 13.58
CA LEU A 187 -3.17 -16.57 13.74
C LEU A 187 -2.79 -15.10 13.50
N ASN A 188 -1.58 -14.69 13.88
CA ASN A 188 -1.10 -13.31 13.72
C ASN A 188 -0.55 -13.01 12.31
N ALA A 189 -0.46 -14.01 11.42
CA ALA A 189 0.05 -13.85 10.06
C ALA A 189 -0.87 -12.98 9.18
N SER A 190 -2.17 -12.90 9.48
CA SER A 190 -3.14 -12.07 8.76
C SER A 190 -4.35 -11.75 9.64
N GLU A 191 -4.91 -10.55 9.50
CA GLU A 191 -6.17 -10.17 10.16
C GLU A 191 -7.34 -11.08 9.75
N MET A 192 -7.33 -11.58 8.51
CA MET A 192 -8.34 -12.52 8.01
C MET A 192 -8.26 -13.86 8.74
N LEU A 193 -7.06 -14.44 8.88
CA LEU A 193 -6.86 -15.69 9.63
C LEU A 193 -7.20 -15.53 11.10
N LYS A 194 -6.92 -14.36 11.67
CA LYS A 194 -7.32 -14.03 13.04
C LYS A 194 -8.84 -13.91 13.19
N ALA A 195 -9.57 -13.42 12.20
CA ALA A 195 -11.03 -13.37 12.26
C ALA A 195 -11.65 -14.77 12.09
N ASP A 196 -11.15 -15.54 11.11
CA ASP A 196 -11.83 -16.75 10.64
C ASP A 196 -11.33 -18.04 11.33
N CYS A 197 -10.10 -18.06 11.86
CA CYS A 197 -9.47 -19.25 12.45
C CYS A 197 -9.22 -19.17 13.98
N SER A 198 -9.72 -18.15 14.69
CA SER A 198 -9.49 -17.94 16.15
C SER A 198 -10.31 -18.86 17.08
N PHE A 199 -10.48 -20.13 16.72
CA PHE A 199 -11.20 -21.07 17.58
C PHE A 199 -10.33 -21.43 18.82
N ASP A 200 -10.90 -21.26 20.02
CA ASP A 200 -10.19 -21.59 21.27
C ASP A 200 -11.10 -22.22 22.35
N PRO A 201 -11.68 -23.41 22.10
CA PRO A 201 -12.58 -24.08 23.05
C PRO A 201 -11.90 -24.56 24.35
N ARG A 202 -10.55 -24.56 24.43
CA ARG A 202 -9.79 -24.99 25.61
C ARG A 202 -9.05 -23.84 26.29
N ASN A 203 -9.31 -22.59 25.88
CA ASN A 203 -8.70 -21.39 26.45
C ASN A 203 -7.15 -21.43 26.43
N MET A 204 -6.57 -21.94 25.33
CA MET A 204 -5.14 -21.94 25.07
C MET A 204 -4.57 -20.51 25.02
N ALA A 205 -5.38 -19.50 24.71
CA ALA A 205 -5.00 -18.09 24.84
C ALA A 205 -4.57 -17.73 26.28
N ALA A 206 -5.26 -18.25 27.31
CA ALA A 206 -4.84 -18.05 28.69
C ALA A 206 -3.51 -18.76 29.02
N VAL A 207 -3.23 -19.89 28.38
CA VAL A 207 -1.95 -20.61 28.51
C VAL A 207 -0.82 -19.79 27.89
N ILE A 208 -1.04 -19.17 26.72
CA ILE A 208 -0.11 -18.21 26.13
C ILE A 208 0.15 -17.05 27.09
N GLN A 209 -0.88 -16.46 27.66
CA GLN A 209 -0.72 -15.34 28.60
C GLN A 209 0.11 -15.75 29.83
N LYS A 210 -0.17 -16.93 30.40
CA LYS A 210 0.57 -17.48 31.55
C LYS A 210 2.05 -17.70 31.26
N TYR A 211 2.38 -18.20 30.07
CA TYR A 211 3.77 -18.51 29.66
C TYR A 211 4.35 -17.49 28.66
N SER A 212 3.79 -16.29 28.60
CA SER A 212 4.19 -15.22 27.68
C SER A 212 5.68 -14.89 27.77
N LYS A 213 6.26 -14.95 28.98
CA LYS A 213 7.71 -14.77 29.21
C LYS A 213 8.59 -15.87 28.61
N CYS A 214 8.06 -17.09 28.43
CA CYS A 214 8.77 -18.22 27.83
C CYS A 214 8.71 -18.16 26.30
N ILE A 215 7.54 -17.76 25.76
CA ILE A 215 7.26 -17.75 24.32
C ILE A 215 7.81 -16.47 23.66
N GLY A 216 7.94 -15.39 24.42
CA GLY A 216 8.43 -14.12 23.90
C GLY A 216 9.89 -14.12 23.42
N PRO A 217 10.26 -13.11 22.61
CA PRO A 217 11.65 -12.89 22.20
C PRO A 217 12.60 -12.72 23.41
N PRO A 218 13.88 -13.16 23.31
CA PRO A 218 14.89 -12.84 24.32
C PRO A 218 14.99 -11.34 24.60
N LYS A 219 14.95 -10.97 25.88
CA LYS A 219 15.11 -9.57 26.29
C LYS A 219 16.59 -9.21 26.28
N VAL A 220 17.01 -8.35 25.36
CA VAL A 220 18.39 -7.85 25.32
C VAL A 220 18.71 -7.09 26.61
N THR A 221 19.72 -7.55 27.34
CA THR A 221 20.18 -6.95 28.61
C THR A 221 21.46 -6.15 28.44
N LEU A 222 22.30 -6.53 27.48
CA LEU A 222 23.55 -5.84 27.16
C LEU A 222 23.74 -5.78 25.65
N ASN A 223 23.91 -4.57 25.13
CA ASN A 223 24.27 -4.35 23.73
C ASN A 223 25.80 -4.20 23.63
N PRO A 224 26.42 -4.65 22.54
CA PRO A 224 27.81 -4.30 22.28
C PRO A 224 27.94 -2.77 22.17
N VAL A 225 29.14 -2.27 22.48
CA VAL A 225 29.44 -0.85 22.50
C VAL A 225 30.40 -0.54 21.35
N SER A 226 30.12 0.54 20.61
CA SER A 226 31.01 1.04 19.55
C SER A 226 32.37 1.43 20.14
N GLN A 227 33.46 1.10 19.44
CA GLN A 227 34.83 1.35 19.90
C GLN A 227 35.68 1.90 18.76
N THR A 228 36.60 2.79 19.11
CA THR A 228 37.65 3.27 18.21
C THR A 228 38.99 2.77 18.74
N LEU A 229 39.64 1.90 17.98
CA LEU A 229 40.81 1.15 18.44
C LEU A 229 42.04 1.49 17.60
N ASN A 230 43.21 1.45 18.22
CA ASN A 230 44.47 1.48 17.46
C ASN A 230 44.65 0.16 16.71
N LYS A 231 45.40 0.21 15.60
CA LYS A 231 45.79 -1.00 14.88
C LYS A 231 46.54 -1.94 15.81
N ASP A 232 46.30 -3.24 15.66
CA ASP A 232 46.92 -4.33 16.40
C ASP A 232 46.53 -4.42 17.89
N ALA A 233 45.69 -3.51 18.39
CA ALA A 233 45.13 -3.58 19.73
C ALA A 233 44.08 -4.70 19.86
N PRO A 234 43.91 -5.30 21.05
CA PRO A 234 42.84 -6.26 21.28
C PRO A 234 41.48 -5.54 21.40
N ALA A 235 40.43 -6.16 20.86
CA ALA A 235 39.05 -5.71 21.02
C ALA A 235 38.23 -6.77 21.75
N VAL A 236 37.42 -6.34 22.73
CA VAL A 236 36.45 -7.21 23.41
C VAL A 236 35.07 -6.60 23.27
N LEU A 237 34.19 -7.31 22.56
CA LEU A 237 32.78 -6.98 22.45
C LEU A 237 31.97 -7.91 23.32
N THR A 238 31.03 -7.35 24.09
CA THR A 238 30.15 -8.14 24.95
C THR A 238 28.70 -7.84 24.61
N CYS A 239 27.88 -8.87 24.52
CA CYS A 239 26.44 -8.76 24.37
C CYS A 239 25.75 -9.81 25.23
N ASN A 240 24.55 -9.51 25.70
CA ASN A 240 23.80 -10.44 26.53
C ASN A 240 22.30 -10.23 26.38
N ALA A 241 21.54 -11.31 26.58
CA ALA A 241 20.10 -11.30 26.63
C ALA A 241 19.61 -12.28 27.69
N SER A 242 18.45 -11.98 28.26
CA SER A 242 17.77 -12.83 29.23
C SER A 242 16.54 -13.46 28.58
N SER A 243 16.42 -14.77 28.71
CA SER A 243 15.21 -15.53 28.43
C SER A 243 15.09 -16.64 29.46
N PRO A 244 13.86 -17.03 29.85
CA PRO A 244 13.63 -18.26 30.59
C PRO A 244 14.03 -19.53 29.82
N LEU A 245 14.11 -19.47 28.49
CA LEU A 245 14.59 -20.55 27.63
C LEU A 245 16.09 -20.41 27.35
N GLN A 246 16.75 -21.52 26.97
CA GLN A 246 18.16 -21.49 26.61
C GLN A 246 18.41 -20.58 25.40
N VAL A 247 19.29 -19.59 25.56
CA VAL A 247 19.64 -18.63 24.51
C VAL A 247 20.93 -19.06 23.81
N LYS A 248 20.84 -19.23 22.48
CA LYS A 248 22.00 -19.34 21.60
C LYS A 248 22.41 -17.93 21.14
N ILE A 249 23.68 -17.59 21.33
CA ILE A 249 24.25 -16.30 20.93
C ILE A 249 25.12 -16.49 19.70
N THR A 250 24.83 -15.74 18.64
CA THR A 250 25.61 -15.76 17.39
C THR A 250 26.00 -14.33 17.01
N TRP A 251 27.28 -14.11 16.76
CA TRP A 251 27.78 -12.81 16.32
C TRP A 251 27.58 -12.62 14.82
N PHE A 252 27.26 -11.40 14.44
CA PHE A 252 27.17 -10.94 13.07
C PHE A 252 28.12 -9.78 12.86
N LYS A 253 28.69 -9.70 11.67
CA LYS A 253 29.51 -8.58 11.22
C LYS A 253 29.05 -8.14 9.84
N ASN A 254 28.72 -6.86 9.69
CA ASN A 254 28.27 -6.28 8.43
C ASN A 254 27.15 -7.11 7.77
N GLY A 255 26.19 -7.59 8.55
CA GLY A 255 25.08 -8.41 8.08
C GLY A 255 25.36 -9.91 7.92
N LYS A 256 26.63 -10.35 7.95
CA LYS A 256 27.00 -11.76 7.75
C LYS A 256 27.23 -12.48 9.08
N PRO A 257 26.74 -13.73 9.25
CA PRO A 257 26.96 -14.50 10.47
C PRO A 257 28.42 -14.89 10.61
N MET A 258 28.96 -14.77 11.82
CA MET A 258 30.31 -15.19 12.16
C MET A 258 30.27 -16.61 12.73
N ARG A 259 31.35 -17.38 12.52
CA ARG A 259 31.59 -18.67 13.20
C ARG A 259 32.06 -18.48 14.65
N ARG A 260 31.46 -17.52 15.37
CA ARG A 260 31.80 -17.17 16.75
C ARG A 260 30.51 -17.11 17.57
N HIS A 261 30.53 -17.79 18.71
CA HIS A 261 29.38 -17.96 19.60
C HIS A 261 29.73 -17.50 21.02
N GLY A 262 28.71 -17.19 21.80
CA GLY A 262 28.85 -16.77 23.20
C GLY A 262 28.66 -15.27 23.40
N ASN A 263 28.65 -14.87 24.67
CA ASN A 263 28.40 -13.50 25.11
C ASN A 263 29.56 -12.53 24.81
N GLN A 264 30.76 -13.04 24.51
CA GLN A 264 31.93 -12.25 24.21
C GLN A 264 32.54 -12.61 22.85
N LEU A 265 32.95 -11.60 22.11
CA LEU A 265 33.77 -11.72 20.91
C LEU A 265 35.10 -11.02 21.16
N MET A 266 36.17 -11.81 21.15
CA MET A 266 37.55 -11.32 21.27
C MET A 266 38.20 -11.25 19.88
N ILE A 267 38.84 -10.12 19.60
CA ILE A 267 39.70 -9.91 18.44
C ILE A 267 41.09 -9.61 18.99
N ASP A 268 42.03 -10.54 18.86
CA ASP A 268 43.35 -10.44 19.53
C ASP A 268 44.21 -9.30 18.98
N SER A 269 44.11 -9.04 17.68
CA SER A 269 44.90 -8.02 16.98
C SER A 269 44.06 -7.37 15.89
N PHE A 270 43.47 -6.21 16.20
CA PHE A 270 42.51 -5.54 15.33
C PHE A 270 43.15 -5.00 14.04
N LYS A 271 42.66 -5.46 12.88
CA LYS A 271 43.13 -5.07 11.53
C LYS A 271 42.13 -4.19 10.79
N TYR A 272 42.51 -3.73 9.60
CA TYR A 272 41.63 -2.94 8.74
C TYR A 272 40.34 -3.69 8.40
N GLU A 273 40.48 -4.98 8.08
CA GLU A 273 39.38 -5.86 7.70
C GLU A 273 38.45 -6.17 8.87
N ASP A 274 38.90 -5.96 10.11
CA ASP A 274 38.10 -6.14 11.33
C ASP A 274 37.11 -5.01 11.58
N GLN A 275 37.24 -3.89 10.86
CA GLN A 275 36.27 -2.79 11.00
C GLN A 275 34.87 -3.19 10.50
N GLY A 276 33.85 -2.66 11.15
CA GLY A 276 32.46 -2.84 10.72
C GLY A 276 31.45 -2.78 11.85
N ASP A 277 30.20 -3.05 11.48
CA ASP A 277 29.07 -3.12 12.40
C ASP A 277 28.93 -4.53 12.96
N TYR A 278 29.05 -4.64 14.28
CA TYR A 278 28.93 -5.89 15.02
C TYR A 278 27.64 -5.91 15.83
N TYR A 279 26.91 -7.01 15.75
CA TYR A 279 25.72 -7.22 16.57
C TYR A 279 25.54 -8.70 16.89
N CYS A 280 24.75 -8.98 17.92
CA CYS A 280 24.40 -10.33 18.30
C CYS A 280 22.98 -10.67 17.86
N SER A 281 22.80 -11.90 17.41
CA SER A 281 21.51 -12.56 17.37
C SER A 281 21.40 -13.46 18.60
N PHE A 282 20.33 -13.25 19.36
CA PHE A 282 19.92 -14.08 20.48
C PHE A 282 18.73 -14.92 20.02
N SER A 283 18.91 -16.23 19.93
CA SER A 283 17.84 -17.14 19.53
C SER A 283 17.53 -18.16 20.62
N THR A 284 16.24 -18.37 20.87
CA THR A 284 15.73 -19.59 21.51
C THR A 284 15.37 -20.58 20.41
N TYR A 285 14.82 -21.74 20.77
CA TYR A 285 14.27 -22.65 19.77
C TYR A 285 12.92 -22.18 19.17
N LEU A 286 12.37 -21.05 19.65
CA LEU A 286 11.10 -20.46 19.18
C LEU A 286 11.31 -19.12 18.47
N THR A 287 12.01 -18.20 19.13
CA THR A 287 12.09 -16.79 18.77
C THR A 287 13.53 -16.32 18.64
N SER A 288 13.73 -15.20 17.96
CA SER A 288 15.03 -14.53 17.91
C SER A 288 14.91 -13.02 18.08
N THR A 289 15.98 -12.39 18.54
CA THR A 289 16.07 -10.93 18.68
C THR A 289 17.50 -10.49 18.42
N LEU A 290 17.64 -9.31 17.82
CA LEU A 290 18.94 -8.71 17.53
C LEU A 290 19.31 -7.68 18.59
N SER A 291 20.59 -7.61 18.95
CA SER A 291 21.13 -6.48 19.70
C SER A 291 21.14 -5.21 18.84
N LYS A 292 21.29 -4.06 19.49
CA LYS A 292 21.74 -2.86 18.79
C LYS A 292 23.13 -3.11 18.19
N PRO A 293 23.43 -2.56 17.01
CA PRO A 293 24.75 -2.67 16.41
C PRO A 293 25.77 -1.79 17.14
N ALA A 294 27.02 -2.25 17.14
CA ALA A 294 28.19 -1.53 17.59
C ALA A 294 29.17 -1.39 16.43
N LEU A 295 29.52 -0.15 16.10
CA LEU A 295 30.48 0.15 15.05
C LEU A 295 31.89 0.12 15.64
N ILE A 296 32.73 -0.80 15.17
CA ILE A 296 34.14 -0.91 15.58
C ILE A 296 35.05 -0.44 14.46
N VAL A 297 35.88 0.55 14.75
CA VAL A 297 36.67 1.26 13.73
C VAL A 297 38.10 1.50 14.19
N LEU A 298 38.99 1.67 13.23
CA LEU A 298 40.36 2.08 13.50
C LEU A 298 40.41 3.57 13.83
N LYS A 299 41.24 3.93 14.80
CA LYS A 299 41.60 5.31 15.09
C LYS A 299 42.43 5.87 13.93
N ASP A 300 42.17 7.13 13.56
CA ASP A 300 42.91 7.88 12.54
C ASP A 300 42.96 7.18 11.17
N VAL A 301 41.88 6.46 10.83
CA VAL A 301 41.69 5.79 9.55
C VAL A 301 40.31 6.11 9.00
N PHE A 302 40.26 6.65 7.79
CA PHE A 302 39.02 6.77 7.04
C PHE A 302 38.73 5.47 6.30
N THR A 303 37.47 5.04 6.39
CA THR A 303 36.96 3.82 5.77
C THR A 303 35.85 4.21 4.80
N SER A 304 36.06 3.93 3.52
CA SER A 304 35.14 4.28 2.43
C SER A 304 34.59 3.03 1.77
N ARG A 305 33.28 2.86 1.77
CA ARG A 305 32.59 1.86 0.93
C ARG A 305 32.48 2.42 -0.48
N VAL A 306 32.97 1.68 -1.44
CA VAL A 306 32.95 2.07 -2.85
C VAL A 306 32.28 0.98 -3.65
N SER A 307 31.23 1.33 -4.38
CA SER A 307 30.55 0.39 -5.26
C SER A 307 30.52 0.91 -6.68
N PHE A 308 30.75 0.04 -7.66
CA PHE A 308 30.63 0.38 -9.08
C PHE A 308 30.29 -0.85 -9.93
N ARG A 309 29.88 -0.62 -11.17
CA ARG A 309 29.52 -1.65 -12.15
C ARG A 309 30.55 -1.72 -13.27
N ILE A 310 30.95 -2.93 -13.62
CA ILE A 310 31.83 -3.27 -14.77
C ILE A 310 30.93 -3.63 -15.96
N VAL A 311 30.91 -2.82 -17.02
CA VAL A 311 29.92 -3.01 -18.11
C VAL A 311 30.34 -4.02 -19.17
N ASN A 312 31.63 -4.34 -19.25
CA ASN A 312 32.17 -5.24 -20.29
C ASN A 312 32.33 -6.70 -19.83
N LYS A 313 31.85 -7.05 -18.64
CA LYS A 313 31.81 -8.41 -18.11
C LYS A 313 30.40 -8.72 -17.65
N ASN A 314 29.93 -9.91 -18.00
CA ASN A 314 28.66 -10.44 -17.51
C ASN A 314 28.87 -11.12 -16.17
N PHE A 315 27.88 -11.05 -15.31
CA PHE A 315 27.88 -11.78 -14.04
C PHE A 315 27.70 -13.28 -14.29
N ASN A 316 28.38 -14.12 -13.51
CA ASN A 316 28.27 -15.57 -13.53
C ASN A 316 28.47 -16.12 -12.11
N ASP A 317 28.15 -17.40 -11.90
CA ASP A 317 28.17 -18.03 -10.58
C ASP A 317 29.57 -18.14 -9.98
N ASP A 318 30.63 -18.12 -10.81
CA ASP A 318 32.02 -18.10 -10.33
C ASP A 318 32.28 -16.89 -9.41
N PHE A 319 31.59 -15.77 -9.62
CA PHE A 319 31.73 -14.56 -8.81
C PHE A 319 31.01 -14.63 -7.45
N LEU A 320 30.22 -15.68 -7.20
CA LEU A 320 29.62 -15.96 -5.90
C LEU A 320 30.51 -16.83 -5.01
N ASP A 321 31.52 -17.50 -5.59
CA ASP A 321 32.42 -18.40 -4.88
C ASP A 321 33.83 -17.79 -4.72
N PRO A 322 34.21 -17.31 -3.51
CA PRO A 322 35.55 -16.78 -3.25
C PRO A 322 36.71 -17.77 -3.49
N SER A 323 36.42 -19.08 -3.56
CA SER A 323 37.42 -20.11 -3.84
C SER A 323 37.67 -20.33 -5.34
N SER A 324 36.83 -19.75 -6.21
CA SER A 324 36.99 -19.83 -7.67
C SER A 324 38.24 -19.07 -8.15
N SER A 325 38.93 -19.63 -9.15
CA SER A 325 40.02 -18.93 -9.84
C SER A 325 39.54 -17.65 -10.52
N GLY A 326 38.33 -17.67 -11.10
CA GLY A 326 37.72 -16.48 -11.72
C GLY A 326 37.48 -15.35 -10.72
N TYR A 327 37.04 -15.68 -9.50
CA TYR A 327 36.85 -14.72 -8.41
C TYR A 327 38.20 -14.12 -7.98
N SER A 328 39.17 -14.97 -7.65
CA SER A 328 40.46 -14.57 -7.10
C SER A 328 41.30 -13.76 -8.11
N ASP A 329 41.35 -14.17 -9.38
CA ASP A 329 42.05 -13.43 -10.45
C ASP A 329 41.46 -12.03 -10.63
N MET A 330 40.13 -11.93 -10.64
CA MET A 330 39.43 -10.66 -10.80
C MET A 330 39.62 -9.75 -9.59
N GLN A 331 39.55 -10.31 -8.38
CA GLN A 331 39.82 -9.62 -7.13
C GLN A 331 41.22 -9.00 -7.13
N ILE A 332 42.25 -9.80 -7.42
CA ILE A 332 43.66 -9.35 -7.41
C ILE A 332 43.84 -8.23 -8.43
N LYS A 333 43.29 -8.40 -9.64
CA LYS A 333 43.40 -7.42 -10.72
C LYS A 333 42.77 -6.08 -10.33
N ILE A 334 41.56 -6.09 -9.77
CA ILE A 334 40.87 -4.86 -9.37
C ILE A 334 41.60 -4.18 -8.20
N GLN A 335 41.91 -4.93 -7.14
CA GLN A 335 42.56 -4.37 -5.95
C GLN A 335 43.91 -3.74 -6.30
N ARG A 336 44.78 -4.47 -7.00
CA ARG A 336 46.12 -4.01 -7.34
C ARG A 336 46.09 -2.77 -8.25
N ASN A 337 45.26 -2.80 -9.29
CA ASN A 337 45.18 -1.68 -10.23
C ASN A 337 44.63 -0.42 -9.56
N LEU A 338 43.56 -0.57 -8.76
CA LEU A 338 42.94 0.57 -8.09
C LEU A 338 43.84 1.13 -6.99
N GLU A 339 44.49 0.26 -6.20
CA GLU A 339 45.43 0.69 -5.16
C GLU A 339 46.63 1.42 -5.77
N ASN A 340 47.22 0.90 -6.84
CA ASN A 340 48.32 1.57 -7.54
C ASN A 340 47.90 2.94 -8.08
N TYR A 341 46.70 3.05 -8.66
CA TYR A 341 46.17 4.30 -9.18
C TYR A 341 45.95 5.35 -8.08
N LEU A 342 45.23 4.97 -7.02
CA LEU A 342 44.93 5.89 -5.92
C LEU A 342 46.21 6.42 -5.26
N ASN A 343 47.26 5.60 -5.25
CA ASN A 343 48.56 5.94 -4.68
C ASN A 343 49.58 6.52 -5.70
N SER A 344 49.26 6.62 -6.99
CA SER A 344 50.23 7.11 -8.01
C SER A 344 50.40 8.65 -8.02
N GLY A 345 49.73 9.36 -7.10
CA GLY A 345 49.71 10.82 -7.02
C GLY A 345 50.44 11.38 -5.78
N ASN A 346 49.73 12.21 -5.01
CA ASN A 346 50.25 12.92 -3.82
C ASN A 346 50.59 11.94 -2.67
N PRO A 347 51.81 11.99 -2.08
CA PRO A 347 52.23 11.10 -0.98
C PRO A 347 51.49 11.29 0.34
N ALA A 348 50.65 12.33 0.49
CA ALA A 348 49.91 12.61 1.73
C ALA A 348 48.90 11.51 2.11
N TRP A 349 48.34 10.79 1.12
CA TRP A 349 47.30 9.80 1.35
C TRP A 349 47.74 8.43 0.86
N LYS A 350 47.85 7.47 1.78
CA LYS A 350 48.06 6.07 1.44
C LYS A 350 46.72 5.34 1.46
N TYR A 351 46.31 4.80 0.32
CA TYR A 351 45.08 4.04 0.16
C TYR A 351 45.38 2.54 0.17
N ILE A 352 44.53 1.77 0.86
CA ILE A 352 44.52 0.30 0.84
C ILE A 352 43.17 -0.14 0.33
N VAL A 353 43.12 -0.97 -0.71
CA VAL A 353 41.87 -1.38 -1.37
C VAL A 353 41.58 -2.85 -1.04
N LYS A 354 40.38 -3.13 -0.55
CA LYS A 354 39.88 -4.49 -0.33
C LYS A 354 38.53 -4.69 -0.99
N LEU A 355 38.34 -5.89 -1.54
CA LEU A 355 37.09 -6.34 -2.14
C LEU A 355 36.21 -6.89 -1.00
N ILE A 356 34.94 -6.52 -1.02
CA ILE A 356 33.93 -7.08 -0.13
C ILE A 356 33.28 -8.27 -0.82
N GLU A 357 32.70 -8.01 -2.00
CA GLU A 357 32.04 -9.02 -2.82
C GLU A 357 31.83 -8.54 -4.26
N PHE A 358 31.55 -9.51 -5.12
CA PHE A 358 30.93 -9.26 -6.41
C PHE A 358 29.43 -9.55 -6.29
N ARG A 359 28.62 -8.85 -7.08
CA ARG A 359 27.17 -9.03 -7.11
C ARG A 359 26.63 -8.85 -8.52
N ASP A 360 25.46 -9.41 -8.77
CA ASP A 360 24.73 -9.13 -10.00
C ASP A 360 24.27 -7.67 -9.99
N SER A 361 24.53 -6.96 -11.08
CA SER A 361 24.02 -5.62 -11.34
C SER A 361 23.47 -5.55 -12.76
N SER A 362 22.25 -6.09 -12.92
CA SER A 362 21.52 -6.13 -14.19
C SER A 362 22.23 -6.96 -15.25
N GLY A 363 22.67 -8.18 -14.89
CA GLY A 363 23.43 -9.10 -15.74
C GLY A 363 24.90 -8.74 -15.91
N LYS A 364 25.36 -7.67 -15.23
CA LYS A 364 26.75 -7.18 -15.25
C LYS A 364 27.40 -7.33 -13.88
N VAL A 365 28.73 -7.37 -13.85
CA VAL A 365 29.47 -7.52 -12.60
C VAL A 365 29.42 -6.20 -11.81
N GLY A 366 28.67 -6.19 -10.71
CA GLY A 366 28.77 -5.20 -9.64
C GLY A 366 29.94 -5.55 -8.71
N VAL A 367 30.68 -4.53 -8.30
CA VAL A 367 31.85 -4.66 -7.43
C VAL A 367 31.63 -3.78 -6.21
N ASP A 368 31.70 -4.36 -5.02
CA ASP A 368 31.67 -3.65 -3.75
C ASP A 368 33.04 -3.75 -3.08
N LEU A 369 33.66 -2.60 -2.82
CA LEU A 369 34.99 -2.43 -2.24
C LEU A 369 34.92 -1.64 -0.93
N VAL A 370 35.97 -1.81 -0.13
CA VAL A 370 36.29 -0.94 1.00
C VAL A 370 37.70 -0.39 0.80
N ILE A 371 37.83 0.92 0.96
CA ILE A 371 39.08 1.65 0.84
C ILE A 371 39.43 2.26 2.18
N TYR A 372 40.61 1.95 2.68
CA TYR A 372 41.15 2.50 3.92
C TYR A 372 42.21 3.56 3.61
N SER A 373 42.26 4.63 4.39
CA SER A 373 43.37 5.58 4.35
C SER A 373 43.67 6.16 5.71
N LYS A 374 44.97 6.28 6.03
CA LYS A 374 45.42 6.88 7.29
C LYS A 374 45.24 8.39 7.22
N ALA A 375 44.54 8.97 8.19
CA ALA A 375 44.13 10.36 8.15
C ALA A 375 43.86 10.95 9.54
N GLN A 376 44.10 12.25 9.72
CA GLN A 376 43.56 12.99 10.86
C GLN A 376 42.12 13.44 10.56
N SER A 377 41.28 13.54 11.60
CA SER A 377 39.84 13.83 11.44
C SER A 377 39.52 15.14 10.71
N GLU A 378 40.42 16.13 10.79
CA GLU A 378 40.25 17.46 10.18
C GLU A 378 40.26 17.42 8.65
N ASP A 379 40.89 16.40 8.05
CA ASP A 379 40.98 16.24 6.60
C ASP A 379 39.80 15.48 5.97
N PHE A 380 38.77 15.13 6.75
CA PHE A 380 37.70 14.21 6.32
C PHE A 380 37.01 14.66 5.01
N THR A 381 36.53 15.90 4.95
CA THR A 381 35.86 16.42 3.74
C THR A 381 36.80 16.46 2.55
N SER A 382 38.06 16.84 2.76
CA SER A 382 39.09 16.85 1.72
C SER A 382 39.34 15.44 1.18
N TYR A 383 39.43 14.45 2.07
CA TYR A 383 39.63 13.05 1.73
C TYR A 383 38.48 12.49 0.88
N TYR A 384 37.22 12.64 1.30
CA TYR A 384 36.08 12.09 0.54
C TYR A 384 35.87 12.81 -0.78
N SER A 385 36.01 14.14 -0.81
CA SER A 385 35.94 14.92 -2.04
C SER A 385 37.03 14.50 -3.03
N ARG A 386 38.28 14.33 -2.56
CA ARG A 386 39.40 13.84 -3.38
C ARG A 386 39.16 12.42 -3.88
N LEU A 387 38.75 11.51 -3.00
CA LEU A 387 38.51 10.12 -3.36
C LEU A 387 37.39 10.02 -4.42
N LYS A 388 36.31 10.79 -4.26
CA LYS A 388 35.21 10.88 -5.23
C LYS A 388 35.71 11.41 -6.57
N VAL A 389 36.52 12.48 -6.59
CA VAL A 389 37.13 13.01 -7.82
C VAL A 389 38.02 11.95 -8.48
N LEU A 390 38.93 11.30 -7.75
CA LEU A 390 39.82 10.28 -8.30
C LEU A 390 39.04 9.10 -8.92
N LEU A 391 37.94 8.69 -8.30
CA LEU A 391 37.08 7.60 -8.76
C LEU A 391 36.08 8.02 -9.86
N THR A 392 36.00 9.30 -10.19
CA THR A 392 35.12 9.83 -11.26
C THR A 392 35.88 10.52 -12.40
N ASP A 393 37.18 10.79 -12.23
CA ASP A 393 38.06 11.44 -13.22
C ASP A 393 38.24 10.58 -14.49
N GLU A 394 37.87 11.18 -15.61
CA GLU A 394 37.86 10.62 -16.95
C GLU A 394 39.27 10.40 -17.54
N SER A 395 40.24 11.26 -17.20
CA SER A 395 41.59 11.24 -17.78
C SER A 395 42.49 10.16 -17.18
N ALA A 396 42.23 9.78 -15.92
CA ALA A 396 43.13 8.96 -15.13
C ALA A 396 42.52 7.58 -14.76
N MET A 397 41.24 7.51 -14.37
CA MET A 397 40.56 6.22 -14.16
C MET A 397 40.31 5.48 -15.49
N GLY A 398 40.19 6.25 -16.58
CA GLY A 398 40.10 5.77 -17.95
C GLY A 398 41.33 5.02 -18.45
N ASN A 399 42.50 5.14 -17.82
CA ASN A 399 43.73 4.44 -18.24
C ASN A 399 44.01 3.15 -17.44
N ILE A 400 43.59 3.07 -16.17
CA ILE A 400 43.93 1.95 -15.28
C ILE A 400 42.81 0.90 -15.14
N LEU A 401 41.54 1.30 -15.29
CA LEU A 401 40.38 0.40 -15.37
C LEU A 401 39.81 0.27 -16.80
N LYS A 402 40.51 0.81 -17.80
CA LYS A 402 40.17 0.72 -19.24
C LYS A 402 39.76 -0.68 -19.72
N PRO A 403 40.46 -1.78 -19.34
CA PRO A 403 40.06 -3.12 -19.78
C PRO A 403 38.80 -3.65 -19.08
N LEU A 404 38.23 -2.93 -18.11
CA LEU A 404 37.04 -3.32 -17.35
C LEU A 404 35.82 -2.40 -17.60
N LYS A 405 35.96 -1.31 -18.37
CA LYS A 405 34.87 -0.36 -18.71
C LYS A 405 33.89 -0.11 -17.54
N VAL A 406 34.31 0.63 -16.51
CA VAL A 406 33.46 0.93 -15.34
C VAL A 406 32.37 1.95 -15.70
N SER A 407 31.12 1.72 -15.26
CA SER A 407 30.00 2.66 -15.44
C SER A 407 30.12 3.82 -14.45
N ARG A 408 30.27 5.04 -14.97
CA ARG A 408 30.48 6.26 -14.16
C ARG A 408 29.29 6.57 -13.24
N ASN A 409 28.08 6.46 -13.77
CA ASN A 409 26.83 6.71 -13.03
C ASN A 409 26.56 5.66 -11.94
N SER A 410 27.36 4.59 -11.90
CA SER A 410 27.26 3.55 -10.87
C SER A 410 28.24 3.71 -9.72
N VAL A 411 29.23 4.61 -9.84
CA VAL A 411 30.23 4.81 -8.79
C VAL A 411 29.57 5.50 -7.62
N THR A 412 29.56 4.83 -6.48
CA THR A 412 29.10 5.37 -5.21
C THR A 412 30.24 5.30 -4.22
N VAL A 413 30.45 6.38 -3.46
CA VAL A 413 31.45 6.46 -2.39
C VAL A 413 30.71 6.87 -1.13
N ARG A 414 30.70 6.01 -0.12
CA ARG A 414 30.05 6.24 1.16
C ARG A 414 31.07 6.11 2.28
N SER A 415 31.00 6.96 3.29
CA SER A 415 31.77 6.73 4.51
C SER A 415 31.16 5.57 5.29
N ALA A 416 32.00 4.70 5.84
CA ALA A 416 31.57 3.60 6.70
C ALA A 416 31.43 4.01 8.17
N THR A 417 31.84 5.24 8.52
CA THR A 417 31.97 5.67 9.92
C THR A 417 31.28 6.99 10.21
N HIS A 418 31.07 7.84 9.20
CA HIS A 418 30.41 9.12 9.34
C HIS A 418 29.30 9.29 8.30
N CYS A 419 28.26 10.03 8.65
CA CYS A 419 27.27 10.54 7.71
C CYS A 419 27.87 11.76 7.00
N LEU A 420 27.95 11.70 5.67
CA LEU A 420 28.37 12.82 4.84
C LEU A 420 27.22 13.84 4.72
N PRO A 421 27.50 15.16 4.72
CA PRO A 421 26.51 16.15 4.34
C PRO A 421 25.98 15.87 2.93
N GLU A 422 24.66 15.78 2.80
CA GLU A 422 23.98 15.69 1.51
C GLU A 422 23.02 16.87 1.34
N LYS A 423 22.96 17.40 0.12
CA LYS A 423 21.90 18.35 -0.25
C LYS A 423 20.60 17.56 -0.41
N THR A 424 19.65 17.81 0.47
CA THR A 424 18.32 17.18 0.46
C THR A 424 17.24 18.21 0.14
N GLY A 425 16.16 17.77 -0.53
CA GLY A 425 15.01 18.63 -0.89
C GLY A 425 14.71 18.68 -2.39
N LYS A 426 13.49 19.09 -2.76
CA LYS A 426 13.05 19.31 -4.16
C LYS A 426 13.56 20.65 -4.68
N GLU A 427 13.74 20.81 -6.00
CA GLU A 427 14.23 22.07 -6.61
C GLU A 427 13.39 23.32 -6.27
N SER A 428 12.07 23.13 -6.04
CA SER A 428 11.09 24.15 -5.67
C SER A 428 11.13 24.54 -4.18
N ILE A 429 11.62 23.64 -3.33
CA ILE A 429 11.76 23.79 -1.88
C ILE A 429 13.20 23.37 -1.52
N MET A 430 14.18 24.13 -2.03
CA MET A 430 15.57 23.90 -1.63
C MET A 430 15.84 24.62 -0.31
N GLY A 431 15.73 23.89 0.78
CA GLY A 431 16.61 24.13 1.92
C GLY A 431 17.96 23.55 1.60
N VAL A 432 19.02 24.37 1.54
CA VAL A 432 20.38 23.82 1.56
C VAL A 432 20.66 23.43 3.01
N PHE A 433 20.36 22.18 3.35
CA PHE A 433 20.73 21.62 4.64
C PHE A 433 22.19 21.21 4.57
N ASP A 434 23.05 21.93 5.29
CA ASP A 434 24.44 21.54 5.48
C ASP A 434 24.58 20.82 6.81
N TRP A 435 24.30 19.52 6.79
CA TRP A 435 24.39 18.68 7.99
C TRP A 435 25.84 18.57 8.45
N GLN A 436 26.09 18.85 9.73
CA GLN A 436 27.42 18.64 10.28
C GLN A 436 27.79 17.15 10.24
N LEU A 437 29.06 16.87 9.95
CA LEU A 437 29.58 15.52 9.91
C LEU A 437 29.29 14.81 11.24
N THR A 438 28.59 13.67 11.17
CA THR A 438 28.11 12.96 12.38
C THR A 438 28.52 11.49 12.32
N VAL A 439 28.99 10.92 13.42
CA VAL A 439 29.34 9.48 13.50
C VAL A 439 28.08 8.63 13.51
N ILE A 440 28.12 7.45 12.88
CA ILE A 440 27.00 6.50 12.89
C ILE A 440 26.59 6.18 14.34
N GLY A 441 25.29 6.35 14.63
CA GLY A 441 24.72 6.15 15.97
C GLY A 441 24.69 7.38 16.88
N GLN A 442 25.33 8.49 16.47
CA GLN A 442 25.18 9.78 17.14
C GLN A 442 24.09 10.63 16.47
N LYS A 443 23.45 11.50 17.27
CA LYS A 443 22.50 12.47 16.74
C LYS A 443 23.27 13.62 16.11
N SER A 444 22.91 13.97 14.87
CA SER A 444 23.43 15.17 14.23
C SER A 444 22.94 16.41 14.98
N PRO A 445 23.72 17.51 15.02
CA PRO A 445 23.21 18.79 15.52
C PRO A 445 21.89 19.15 14.83
N SER A 446 20.95 19.72 15.59
CA SER A 446 19.72 20.24 15.03
C SER A 446 20.06 21.35 14.03
N VAL A 447 19.69 21.17 12.77
CA VAL A 447 19.81 22.21 11.74
C VAL A 447 18.43 22.84 11.59
N ASP A 448 18.33 24.14 11.82
CA ASP A 448 17.09 24.87 11.59
C ASP A 448 16.67 24.76 10.13
N CYS A 449 15.40 24.44 9.89
CA CYS A 449 14.87 24.29 8.54
C CYS A 449 15.06 25.59 7.74
N PRO A 450 15.95 25.62 6.72
CA PRO A 450 16.13 26.77 5.87
C PRO A 450 15.06 26.70 4.77
N CYS A 451 13.78 26.84 5.13
CA CYS A 451 12.70 26.96 4.15
C CYS A 451 12.80 28.32 3.47
N LYS A 452 13.61 28.44 2.42
CA LYS A 452 13.56 29.55 1.46
C LYS A 452 12.81 29.07 0.23
N PHE A 453 11.50 29.32 0.19
CA PHE A 453 10.71 29.02 -1.00
C PHE A 453 11.23 29.86 -2.18
N LYS A 454 11.49 29.23 -3.33
CA LYS A 454 11.97 29.96 -4.52
C LYS A 454 10.89 30.82 -5.17
N SER A 455 9.62 30.42 -5.04
CA SER A 455 8.50 31.10 -5.69
C SER A 455 7.99 32.28 -4.85
N VAL A 456 7.81 33.43 -5.50
CA VAL A 456 7.17 34.61 -4.88
C VAL A 456 5.74 34.27 -4.42
N ARG A 457 5.02 33.40 -5.14
CA ARG A 457 3.68 32.93 -4.76
C ARG A 457 3.74 32.15 -3.44
N THR A 458 4.59 31.13 -3.37
CA THR A 458 4.69 30.25 -2.20
C THR A 458 5.11 31.02 -0.94
N ASN A 459 6.01 31.99 -1.08
CA ASN A 459 6.37 32.88 0.03
C ASN A 459 5.17 33.70 0.54
N LYS A 460 4.34 34.23 -0.36
CA LYS A 460 3.12 34.96 0.01
C LYS A 460 2.11 34.03 0.70
N LEU A 461 1.87 32.84 0.15
CA LEU A 461 1.00 31.83 0.76
C LEU A 461 1.47 31.43 2.17
N ASN A 462 2.77 31.25 2.36
CA ASN A 462 3.34 30.92 3.67
C ASN A 462 3.15 32.04 4.70
N ASN A 463 3.22 33.31 4.29
CA ASN A 463 2.93 34.43 5.18
C ASN A 463 1.43 34.48 5.54
N LEU A 464 0.55 34.17 4.58
CA LEU A 464 -0.89 34.07 4.84
C LEU A 464 -1.21 32.92 5.78
N ALA A 465 -0.62 31.73 5.59
CA ALA A 465 -0.80 30.57 6.46
C ALA A 465 -0.35 30.79 7.90
N LYS A 466 0.61 31.70 8.13
CA LYS A 466 1.05 32.09 9.48
C LYS A 466 0.16 33.17 10.13
N THR A 467 -0.72 33.78 9.36
CA THR A 467 -1.60 34.83 9.86
C THR A 467 -2.83 34.18 10.50
N PRO A 468 -3.11 34.42 11.79
CA PRO A 468 -4.30 33.84 12.42
C PRO A 468 -5.58 34.35 11.74
N ILE A 469 -6.43 33.41 11.33
CA ILE A 469 -7.67 33.72 10.63
C ILE A 469 -8.77 34.00 11.66
N VAL A 470 -9.34 35.20 11.60
CA VAL A 470 -10.39 35.72 12.49
C VAL A 470 -11.47 36.41 11.66
N LYS A 471 -12.61 36.72 12.29
CA LYS A 471 -13.79 37.27 11.60
C LYS A 471 -13.50 38.55 10.81
N GLU A 472 -12.57 39.37 11.29
CA GLU A 472 -12.22 40.67 10.71
C GLU A 472 -11.35 40.57 9.45
N ASN A 473 -10.53 39.52 9.33
CA ASN A 473 -9.57 39.38 8.23
C ASN A 473 -9.91 38.27 7.23
N VAL A 474 -10.80 37.33 7.60
CA VAL A 474 -11.10 36.12 6.82
C VAL A 474 -11.49 36.42 5.38
N VAL A 475 -12.39 37.38 5.13
CA VAL A 475 -12.84 37.75 3.77
C VAL A 475 -11.69 38.25 2.90
N LYS A 476 -10.77 39.04 3.49
CA LYS A 476 -9.60 39.55 2.77
C LYS A 476 -8.62 38.42 2.46
N VAL A 477 -8.33 37.57 3.44
CA VAL A 477 -7.42 36.44 3.28
C VAL A 477 -7.92 35.48 2.20
N THR A 478 -9.21 35.10 2.22
CA THR A 478 -9.80 34.21 1.21
C THR A 478 -9.68 34.79 -0.20
N LYS A 479 -9.92 36.09 -0.37
CA LYS A 479 -9.76 36.78 -1.67
C LYS A 479 -8.31 36.80 -2.16
N GLU A 480 -7.36 37.03 -1.25
CA GLU A 480 -5.93 37.00 -1.60
C GLU A 480 -5.48 35.60 -2.04
N VAL A 481 -5.93 34.55 -1.34
CA VAL A 481 -5.66 33.16 -1.72
C VAL A 481 -6.26 32.85 -3.10
N LYS A 482 -7.52 33.24 -3.35
CA LYS A 482 -8.18 33.08 -4.66
C LYS A 482 -7.39 33.71 -5.82
N VAL A 483 -6.80 34.88 -5.59
CA VAL A 483 -5.93 35.52 -6.60
C VAL A 483 -4.63 34.73 -6.80
N LEU A 484 -4.03 34.22 -5.72
CA LEU A 484 -2.79 33.44 -5.81
C LEU A 484 -2.97 32.09 -6.51
N THR A 485 -4.18 31.51 -6.46
CA THR A 485 -4.54 30.23 -7.11
C THR A 485 -4.98 30.36 -8.56
N SER A 486 -5.08 31.56 -9.12
CA SER A 486 -5.67 31.79 -10.45
C SER A 486 -4.91 31.17 -11.65
N LYS A 487 -3.72 30.60 -11.42
CA LYS A 487 -2.88 29.94 -12.44
C LYS A 487 -2.43 28.57 -11.95
N PRO A 488 -3.28 27.53 -12.07
CA PRO A 488 -3.03 26.25 -11.44
C PRO A 488 -1.89 25.44 -12.06
N ASP A 489 -1.57 25.65 -13.34
CA ASP A 489 -0.43 24.97 -13.99
C ASP A 489 0.95 25.38 -13.42
N ASP A 490 1.01 26.55 -12.80
CA ASP A 490 2.22 27.12 -12.21
C ASP A 490 2.37 26.78 -10.71
N MET A 491 1.36 26.17 -10.09
CA MET A 491 1.38 25.83 -8.67
C MET A 491 2.17 24.54 -8.43
N ASN A 492 2.89 24.50 -7.30
CA ASN A 492 3.66 23.33 -6.86
C ASN A 492 3.01 22.67 -5.63
N GLU A 493 3.54 21.51 -5.23
CA GLU A 493 3.09 20.78 -4.03
C GLU A 493 2.97 21.65 -2.76
N ALA A 494 3.97 22.49 -2.44
CA ALA A 494 3.90 23.34 -1.25
C ALA A 494 2.82 24.41 -1.34
N ASP A 495 2.52 24.92 -2.54
CA ASP A 495 1.38 25.83 -2.71
C ASP A 495 0.08 25.14 -2.29
N ALA A 496 -0.15 23.90 -2.76
CA ALA A 496 -1.36 23.13 -2.40
C ALA A 496 -1.47 22.86 -0.89
N VAL A 497 -0.37 22.49 -0.24
CA VAL A 497 -0.32 22.27 1.22
C VAL A 497 -0.70 23.54 1.99
N LEU A 498 -0.05 24.66 1.68
CA LEU A 498 -0.32 25.94 2.35
C LEU A 498 -1.74 26.44 2.12
N ILE A 499 -2.27 26.25 0.91
CA ILE A 499 -3.66 26.60 0.58
C ILE A 499 -4.63 25.73 1.37
N ALA A 500 -4.35 24.43 1.52
CA ALA A 500 -5.19 23.50 2.27
C ALA A 500 -5.33 23.92 3.74
N ASP A 501 -4.22 24.31 4.38
CA ASP A 501 -4.23 24.79 5.76
C ASP A 501 -5.05 26.08 5.90
N VAL A 502 -4.80 27.07 5.03
CA VAL A 502 -5.54 28.34 5.06
C VAL A 502 -7.04 28.10 4.84
N ILE A 503 -7.42 27.25 3.90
CA ILE A 503 -8.83 26.96 3.61
C ILE A 503 -9.49 26.20 4.76
N ALA A 504 -8.80 25.25 5.39
CA ALA A 504 -9.31 24.55 6.57
C ALA A 504 -9.61 25.53 7.72
N ASP A 505 -8.73 26.49 7.96
CA ASP A 505 -8.93 27.53 8.97
C ASP A 505 -10.10 28.46 8.59
N VAL A 506 -10.22 28.86 7.32
CA VAL A 506 -11.34 29.71 6.83
C VAL A 506 -12.69 29.02 7.05
N VAL A 507 -12.85 27.75 6.69
CA VAL A 507 -14.14 27.05 6.80
C VAL A 507 -14.52 26.70 8.24
N SER A 508 -13.55 26.72 9.16
CA SER A 508 -13.81 26.57 10.60
C SER A 508 -14.59 27.75 11.19
N LEU A 509 -14.50 28.94 10.58
CA LEU A 509 -15.24 30.15 10.95
C LEU A 509 -16.62 30.16 10.29
N GLY A 510 -17.53 29.31 10.77
CA GLY A 510 -18.85 29.08 10.17
C GLY A 510 -19.69 30.36 9.91
N ASP A 511 -19.60 31.37 10.77
CA ASP A 511 -20.34 32.64 10.62
C ASP A 511 -19.95 33.44 9.38
N SER A 512 -18.73 33.25 8.87
CA SER A 512 -18.19 34.00 7.73
C SER A 512 -18.48 33.33 6.38
N LEU A 513 -18.99 32.09 6.39
CA LEU A 513 -19.31 31.32 5.18
C LEU A 513 -20.34 32.01 4.28
N ASN A 514 -21.15 32.92 4.81
CA ASN A 514 -22.10 33.64 3.97
C ASN A 514 -21.39 34.43 2.86
N GLU A 515 -20.26 35.05 3.19
CA GLU A 515 -19.47 35.91 2.31
C GLU A 515 -18.30 35.17 1.64
N THR A 516 -17.76 34.12 2.27
CA THR A 516 -16.54 33.45 1.79
C THR A 516 -16.79 32.15 1.04
N ALA A 517 -17.98 31.53 1.14
CA ALA A 517 -18.16 30.17 0.63
C ALA A 517 -17.93 30.02 -0.88
N GLN A 518 -18.37 30.98 -1.71
CA GLN A 518 -18.09 30.92 -3.15
C GLN A 518 -16.59 31.07 -3.44
N ASP A 519 -15.90 31.99 -2.74
CA ASP A 519 -14.46 32.17 -2.92
C ASP A 519 -13.67 30.92 -2.49
N VAL A 520 -14.11 30.22 -1.43
CA VAL A 520 -13.55 28.92 -1.02
C VAL A 520 -13.74 27.86 -2.12
N VAL A 521 -14.95 27.75 -2.67
CA VAL A 521 -15.24 26.81 -3.76
C VAL A 521 -14.37 27.10 -4.99
N ASP A 522 -14.19 28.38 -5.35
CA ASP A 522 -13.33 28.79 -6.45
C ASP A 522 -11.84 28.50 -6.20
N VAL A 523 -11.36 28.67 -4.97
CA VAL A 523 -9.98 28.29 -4.60
C VAL A 523 -9.77 26.79 -4.77
N ILE A 524 -10.70 25.98 -4.27
CA ILE A 524 -10.60 24.53 -4.34
C ILE A 524 -10.71 24.04 -5.79
N ASP A 525 -11.57 24.67 -6.60
CA ASP A 525 -11.64 24.42 -8.04
C ASP A 525 -10.31 24.69 -8.75
N ASN A 526 -9.65 25.82 -8.45
CA ASN A 526 -8.34 26.11 -8.99
C ASN A 526 -7.30 25.06 -8.58
N VAL A 527 -7.26 24.67 -7.29
CA VAL A 527 -6.32 23.66 -6.81
C VAL A 527 -6.58 22.29 -7.44
N MET A 528 -7.84 21.90 -7.62
CA MET A 528 -8.20 20.65 -8.30
C MET A 528 -7.72 20.62 -9.76
N ASN A 529 -7.52 21.79 -10.38
CA ASN A 529 -7.00 21.92 -11.74
C ASN A 529 -5.46 21.89 -11.84
N MET A 530 -4.74 21.74 -10.73
CA MET A 530 -3.28 21.56 -10.74
C MET A 530 -2.82 20.32 -11.50
N LYS A 531 -1.51 20.26 -11.79
CA LYS A 531 -0.85 19.07 -12.33
C LYS A 531 -1.01 17.89 -11.36
N THR A 532 -1.46 16.75 -11.87
CA THR A 532 -1.74 15.54 -11.07
C THR A 532 -0.55 15.12 -10.20
N LYS A 533 0.68 15.21 -10.74
CA LYS A 533 1.90 14.87 -9.99
C LYS A 533 2.10 15.76 -8.75
N GLU A 534 1.86 17.06 -8.87
CA GLU A 534 2.01 18.00 -7.75
C GLU A 534 0.95 17.74 -6.66
N LEU A 535 -0.30 17.44 -7.08
CA LEU A 535 -1.37 17.07 -6.14
C LEU A 535 -1.08 15.75 -5.42
N GLN A 536 -0.61 14.73 -6.13
CA GLN A 536 -0.21 13.45 -5.51
C GLN A 536 0.91 13.64 -4.49
N GLU A 537 1.90 14.47 -4.81
CA GLU A 537 3.00 14.80 -3.90
C GLU A 537 2.52 15.59 -2.66
N SER A 538 1.59 16.54 -2.84
CA SER A 538 1.00 17.29 -1.72
C SER A 538 0.13 16.40 -0.82
N GLN A 539 -0.58 15.43 -1.41
CA GLN A 539 -1.34 14.45 -0.68
C GLN A 539 -0.42 13.50 0.12
N ARG A 540 0.72 13.12 -0.45
CA ARG A 540 1.71 12.26 0.20
C ARG A 540 2.41 12.94 1.37
N SER A 541 2.71 14.23 1.23
CA SER A 541 3.45 15.00 2.24
C SER A 541 2.56 15.41 3.41
N ASP A 542 1.35 15.92 3.14
CA ASP A 542 0.53 16.57 4.16
C ASP A 542 -0.99 16.37 4.00
N GLN A 543 -1.39 15.38 3.19
CA GLN A 543 -2.82 15.04 2.98
C GLN A 543 -3.67 16.20 2.43
N ALA A 544 -3.07 17.05 1.59
CA ALA A 544 -3.72 18.27 1.10
C ALA A 544 -5.07 18.02 0.41
N SER A 545 -5.18 17.03 -0.49
CA SER A 545 -6.45 16.68 -1.15
C SER A 545 -7.52 16.24 -0.14
N THR A 546 -7.13 15.50 0.89
CA THR A 546 -8.04 15.10 1.99
C THR A 546 -8.56 16.32 2.76
N LYS A 547 -7.70 17.28 3.07
CA LYS A 547 -8.09 18.54 3.75
C LYS A 547 -9.09 19.34 2.90
N PHE A 548 -8.90 19.40 1.57
CA PHE A 548 -9.85 20.08 0.68
C PHE A 548 -11.22 19.39 0.64
N ILE A 549 -11.26 18.05 0.59
CA ILE A 549 -12.53 17.30 0.66
C ILE A 549 -13.26 17.57 1.98
N GLN A 550 -12.54 17.53 3.10
CA GLN A 550 -13.10 17.84 4.42
C GLN A 550 -13.62 19.29 4.50
N ALA A 551 -12.92 20.23 3.87
CA ALA A 551 -13.35 21.63 3.80
C ALA A 551 -14.65 21.77 3.00
N LEU A 552 -14.77 21.12 1.84
CA LEU A 552 -16.02 21.11 1.05
C LEU A 552 -17.19 20.51 1.83
N ASP A 553 -16.97 19.40 2.54
CA ASP A 553 -18.00 18.78 3.40
C ASP A 553 -18.43 19.74 4.53
N THR A 554 -17.47 20.46 5.10
CA THR A 554 -17.74 21.45 6.15
C THR A 554 -18.57 22.61 5.62
N VAL A 555 -18.26 23.11 4.42
CA VAL A 555 -19.05 24.14 3.73
C VAL A 555 -20.47 23.61 3.47
N ALA A 556 -20.62 22.40 2.92
CA ALA A 556 -21.92 21.82 2.58
C ALA A 556 -22.87 21.70 3.80
N LYS A 557 -22.32 21.35 4.97
CA LYS A 557 -23.07 21.23 6.24
C LYS A 557 -23.40 22.57 6.88
N ASN A 558 -22.50 23.54 6.77
CA ASN A 558 -22.57 24.78 7.55
C ASN A 558 -23.03 25.99 6.73
N LEU A 559 -23.25 25.83 5.42
CA LEU A 559 -23.69 26.93 4.56
C LEU A 559 -24.96 27.61 5.12
N PRO A 560 -24.95 28.94 5.32
CA PRO A 560 -26.13 29.65 5.79
C PRO A 560 -27.17 29.76 4.66
N LEU A 561 -28.42 29.51 5.04
CA LEU A 561 -29.62 29.58 4.20
C LEU A 561 -30.52 30.68 4.74
N SER A 562 -31.04 31.54 3.88
CA SER A 562 -32.00 32.60 4.27
C SER A 562 -33.29 31.98 4.85
N ALA A 563 -34.12 32.78 5.53
CA ALA A 563 -35.39 32.28 6.09
C ALA A 563 -36.32 31.74 4.99
N ASP A 564 -36.33 32.41 3.82
CA ASP A 564 -37.20 32.12 2.69
C ASP A 564 -36.62 31.11 1.69
N GLU A 565 -35.34 30.73 1.83
CA GLU A 565 -34.66 29.80 0.93
C GLU A 565 -34.64 28.38 1.50
N SER A 566 -35.17 27.43 0.72
CA SER A 566 -35.12 25.99 1.04
C SER A 566 -33.78 25.35 0.66
N SER A 567 -33.02 25.96 -0.24
CA SER A 567 -31.70 25.49 -0.67
C SER A 567 -30.79 26.62 -1.15
N ARG A 568 -29.47 26.37 -1.15
CA ARG A 568 -28.45 27.27 -1.72
C ARG A 568 -27.43 26.46 -2.49
N LEU A 569 -27.13 26.93 -3.69
CA LEU A 569 -26.23 26.29 -4.64
C LEU A 569 -24.97 27.15 -4.83
N LEU A 570 -23.80 26.52 -4.76
CA LEU A 570 -22.50 27.09 -5.12
C LEU A 570 -21.93 26.25 -6.25
N VAL A 571 -21.47 26.88 -7.34
CA VAL A 571 -20.96 26.16 -8.51
C VAL A 571 -19.64 26.76 -8.96
N ALA A 572 -18.66 25.89 -9.19
CA ALA A 572 -17.45 26.14 -9.95
C ALA A 572 -17.27 25.04 -11.01
N PRO A 573 -16.41 25.22 -12.02
CA PRO A 573 -16.28 24.28 -13.14
C PRO A 573 -16.03 22.81 -12.73
N SER A 574 -15.28 22.57 -11.66
CA SER A 574 -14.87 21.22 -11.24
C SER A 574 -15.57 20.73 -9.98
N VAL A 575 -16.27 21.60 -9.26
CA VAL A 575 -16.94 21.27 -8.00
C VAL A 575 -18.22 22.07 -7.82
N ALA A 576 -19.27 21.43 -7.31
CA ALA A 576 -20.52 22.09 -6.93
C ALA A 576 -20.99 21.63 -5.56
N ILE A 577 -21.58 22.55 -4.79
CA ILE A 577 -22.15 22.28 -3.47
C ILE A 577 -23.62 22.73 -3.45
N GLN A 578 -24.51 21.85 -3.02
CA GLN A 578 -25.90 22.20 -2.76
C GLN A 578 -26.27 21.90 -1.32
N SER A 579 -26.69 22.90 -0.57
CA SER A 579 -27.18 22.75 0.81
C SER A 579 -28.69 22.93 0.85
N ASN A 580 -29.42 22.05 1.52
CA ASN A 580 -30.88 22.05 1.60
C ASN A 580 -31.33 22.02 3.06
N ARG A 581 -32.37 22.78 3.39
CA ARG A 581 -33.07 22.74 4.68
C ARG A 581 -34.22 21.74 4.59
N VAL A 582 -34.21 20.74 5.47
CA VAL A 582 -35.18 19.64 5.46
C VAL A 582 -35.81 19.48 6.84
N SER A 583 -37.12 19.27 6.87
CA SER A 583 -37.87 18.95 8.08
C SER A 583 -37.99 17.43 8.21
N PRO A 584 -37.42 16.79 9.26
CA PRO A 584 -37.44 15.33 9.41
C PRO A 584 -38.84 14.72 9.41
N GLY A 585 -39.83 15.41 10.01
CA GLY A 585 -41.21 14.91 10.11
C GLY A 585 -42.02 14.96 8.80
N SER A 586 -41.49 15.57 7.74
CA SER A 586 -42.16 15.68 6.43
C SER A 586 -41.21 15.34 5.27
N PHE A 587 -40.14 14.59 5.54
CA PHE A 587 -39.15 14.23 4.53
C PHE A 587 -39.66 13.05 3.70
N ALA A 588 -39.88 13.24 2.40
CA ALA A 588 -40.37 12.21 1.48
C ALA A 588 -39.25 11.56 0.64
N GLY A 589 -38.00 11.71 1.05
CA GLY A 589 -36.82 11.44 0.22
C GLY A 589 -36.37 12.66 -0.58
N MET A 590 -35.15 12.59 -1.12
CA MET A 590 -34.57 13.67 -1.94
C MET A 590 -33.54 13.11 -2.91
N SER A 591 -33.63 13.48 -4.18
CA SER A 591 -32.62 13.14 -5.18
C SER A 591 -31.88 14.38 -5.68
N LEU A 592 -30.59 14.19 -5.95
CA LEU A 592 -29.78 15.16 -6.67
C LEU A 592 -29.18 14.49 -7.91
N ALA A 593 -29.36 15.11 -9.07
CA ALA A 593 -28.87 14.63 -10.35
C ALA A 593 -28.04 15.70 -11.07
N VAL A 594 -27.04 15.23 -11.82
CA VAL A 594 -26.22 16.07 -12.71
C VAL A 594 -26.58 15.78 -14.15
N LYS A 595 -27.01 16.80 -14.89
CA LYS A 595 -27.25 16.77 -16.33
C LYS A 595 -25.94 16.86 -17.10
N SER A 596 -25.91 16.29 -18.31
CA SER A 596 -24.88 16.62 -19.30
C SER A 596 -24.99 18.11 -19.69
N PRO A 597 -24.00 18.97 -19.41
CA PRO A 597 -24.03 20.37 -19.85
C PRO A 597 -24.07 20.45 -21.38
N THR A 598 -24.90 21.34 -21.94
CA THR A 598 -25.06 21.49 -23.40
C THR A 598 -23.88 22.20 -24.08
N ALA A 599 -23.05 22.94 -23.32
CA ALA A 599 -21.96 23.76 -23.86
C ALA A 599 -20.55 23.14 -23.68
N ASP A 600 -20.23 22.58 -22.51
CA ASP A 600 -18.95 21.89 -22.22
C ASP A 600 -19.19 20.71 -21.27
N PRO A 601 -19.07 19.44 -21.73
CA PRO A 601 -19.38 18.27 -20.91
C PRO A 601 -18.42 18.07 -19.73
N ASN A 602 -17.30 18.80 -19.70
CA ASN A 602 -16.26 18.70 -18.70
C ASN A 602 -16.35 19.78 -17.61
N LYS A 603 -17.37 20.65 -17.62
CA LYS A 603 -17.55 21.70 -16.62
C LYS A 603 -18.95 21.72 -16.04
N LEU A 604 -19.03 21.91 -14.72
CA LEU A 604 -20.29 22.14 -14.03
C LEU A 604 -20.73 23.60 -14.24
N THR A 605 -22.04 23.76 -14.45
CA THR A 605 -22.73 25.05 -14.51
C THR A 605 -23.97 25.00 -13.62
N PRO A 606 -24.56 26.14 -13.23
CA PRO A 606 -25.81 26.14 -12.46
C PRO A 606 -26.92 25.28 -13.11
N ASP A 607 -27.00 25.28 -14.44
CA ASP A 607 -27.98 24.51 -15.21
C ASP A 607 -27.69 22.99 -15.25
N SER A 608 -26.49 22.58 -14.81
CA SER A 608 -26.09 21.18 -14.70
C SER A 608 -26.76 20.46 -13.53
N MET A 609 -27.28 21.18 -12.54
CA MET A 609 -27.85 20.59 -11.31
C MET A 609 -29.36 20.45 -11.45
N ALA A 610 -29.91 19.32 -11.02
CA ALA A 610 -31.35 19.06 -11.09
C ALA A 610 -31.89 18.25 -9.92
N GLY A 611 -33.11 18.59 -9.50
CA GLY A 611 -33.88 17.89 -8.45
C GLY A 611 -34.85 16.84 -9.01
N ASP A 612 -35.83 16.45 -8.18
CA ASP A 612 -36.68 15.24 -8.28
C ASP A 612 -37.52 15.04 -9.58
N GLU A 613 -37.46 15.93 -10.56
CA GLU A 613 -38.24 15.83 -11.82
C GLU A 613 -37.35 15.78 -13.06
N LEU A 614 -36.66 14.66 -13.32
CA LEU A 614 -35.98 14.46 -14.60
C LEU A 614 -36.16 13.06 -15.21
N PRO A 615 -36.28 12.97 -16.55
CA PRO A 615 -36.12 11.71 -17.28
C PRO A 615 -34.67 11.22 -17.19
N MET A 616 -34.48 9.93 -16.87
CA MET A 616 -33.16 9.31 -16.67
C MET A 616 -32.21 9.40 -17.87
N ALA A 617 -32.71 9.74 -19.06
CA ALA A 617 -31.91 9.81 -20.29
C ALA A 617 -30.84 10.92 -20.27
N ASP A 618 -31.02 11.98 -19.46
CA ASP A 618 -30.12 13.14 -19.44
C ASP A 618 -29.20 13.18 -18.19
N VAL A 619 -29.30 12.20 -17.30
CA VAL A 619 -28.63 12.16 -16.00
C VAL A 619 -27.30 11.41 -16.09
N GLN A 620 -26.18 12.09 -15.84
CA GLN A 620 -24.84 11.48 -15.83
C GLN A 620 -24.47 10.85 -14.48
N THR A 621 -24.93 11.44 -13.38
CA THR A 621 -24.66 10.97 -12.01
C THR A 621 -25.79 11.43 -11.12
N SER A 622 -26.28 10.56 -10.24
CA SER A 622 -27.30 10.93 -9.25
C SER A 622 -27.04 10.26 -7.90
N ILE A 623 -27.57 10.88 -6.85
CA ILE A 623 -27.64 10.34 -5.51
C ILE A 623 -29.06 10.55 -4.98
N THR A 624 -29.65 9.51 -4.39
CA THR A 624 -31.00 9.57 -3.84
C THR A 624 -30.97 9.16 -2.38
N LEU A 625 -31.50 10.03 -1.53
CA LEU A 625 -31.68 9.79 -0.10
C LEU A 625 -33.11 9.27 0.13
N PRO A 626 -33.27 8.12 0.81
CA PRO A 626 -34.57 7.49 0.99
C PRO A 626 -35.40 8.17 2.08
N GLU A 627 -36.72 8.09 1.98
CA GLU A 627 -37.69 8.60 2.96
C GLU A 627 -37.43 8.09 4.39
N VAL A 628 -37.02 6.81 4.51
CA VAL A 628 -36.82 6.13 5.80
C VAL A 628 -35.63 6.65 6.62
N MET A 629 -34.85 7.62 6.10
CA MET A 629 -33.60 8.10 6.71
C MET A 629 -33.79 8.70 8.12
N PHE A 630 -34.98 9.19 8.46
CA PHE A 630 -35.27 9.84 9.75
C PHE A 630 -36.26 9.06 10.65
N GLU A 631 -36.68 7.85 10.29
CA GLU A 631 -37.74 7.09 11.00
C GLU A 631 -37.44 6.79 12.49
N ASN A 632 -36.16 6.71 12.87
CA ASN A 632 -35.74 6.37 14.23
C ASN A 632 -35.33 7.59 15.09
N GLN A 633 -35.50 8.82 14.59
CA GLN A 633 -35.18 10.03 15.35
C GLN A 633 -36.46 10.63 15.96
N THR A 634 -36.40 11.03 17.24
CA THR A 634 -37.48 11.82 17.82
C THR A 634 -37.60 13.14 17.04
N PRO A 635 -38.81 13.58 16.65
CA PRO A 635 -38.98 14.85 15.95
C PRO A 635 -38.63 15.99 16.90
N SER A 636 -37.34 16.31 17.00
CA SER A 636 -36.90 17.62 17.45
C SER A 636 -37.43 18.57 16.37
N GLY A 637 -38.26 19.55 16.72
CA GLY A 637 -38.85 20.48 15.75
C GLY A 637 -37.83 21.35 14.97
N ASN A 638 -36.55 20.99 14.98
CA ASN A 638 -35.46 21.69 14.33
C ASN A 638 -35.24 21.13 12.92
N ALA A 639 -35.09 22.02 11.94
CA ALA A 639 -34.76 21.65 10.58
C ALA A 639 -33.32 21.11 10.48
N VAL A 640 -33.15 20.00 9.77
CA VAL A 640 -31.87 19.36 9.47
C VAL A 640 -31.30 19.94 8.17
N LYS A 641 -29.97 20.06 8.08
CA LYS A 641 -29.30 20.46 6.84
C LYS A 641 -28.72 19.25 6.12
N ILE A 642 -29.04 19.13 4.83
CA ILE A 642 -28.48 18.12 3.93
C ILE A 642 -27.66 18.84 2.86
N GLY A 643 -26.34 18.61 2.88
CA GLY A 643 -25.39 19.12 1.91
C GLY A 643 -24.98 18.03 0.92
N PHE A 644 -24.89 18.37 -0.35
CA PHE A 644 -24.32 17.53 -1.40
C PHE A 644 -23.09 18.20 -1.98
N VAL A 645 -22.05 17.42 -2.27
CA VAL A 645 -20.86 17.88 -2.99
C VAL A 645 -20.65 16.99 -4.21
N ILE A 646 -20.47 17.64 -5.36
CA ILE A 646 -20.27 16.99 -6.66
C ILE A 646 -18.89 17.37 -7.18
N TYR A 647 -18.15 16.35 -7.61
CA TYR A 647 -16.81 16.47 -8.18
C TYR A 647 -16.84 16.08 -9.66
N GLN A 648 -16.43 17.00 -10.52
CA GLN A 648 -16.41 16.81 -11.97
C GLN A 648 -15.24 15.94 -12.44
N ASN A 649 -14.14 15.92 -11.68
CA ASN A 649 -12.96 15.10 -11.95
C ASN A 649 -12.49 14.38 -10.68
N ASP A 650 -11.57 13.43 -10.84
CA ASP A 650 -11.13 12.50 -9.81
C ASP A 650 -9.73 12.84 -9.24
N LYS A 651 -9.16 14.02 -9.55
CA LYS A 651 -7.76 14.34 -9.22
C LYS A 651 -7.43 14.32 -7.73
N PHE A 652 -8.40 14.62 -6.86
CA PHE A 652 -8.24 14.50 -5.40
C PHE A 652 -8.35 13.06 -4.88
N PHE A 653 -8.81 12.12 -5.71
CA PHE A 653 -9.08 10.73 -5.35
C PHE A 653 -8.09 9.75 -5.99
N GLN A 654 -7.07 10.25 -6.69
CA GLN A 654 -6.03 9.42 -7.30
C GLN A 654 -5.18 8.69 -6.23
N PRO A 655 -4.83 7.41 -6.44
CA PRO A 655 -4.02 6.65 -5.48
C PRO A 655 -2.59 7.20 -5.38
N ILE A 656 -2.02 7.16 -4.18
CA ILE A 656 -0.63 7.56 -3.92
C ILE A 656 0.28 6.38 -4.30
N ILE A 657 0.98 6.48 -5.43
CA ILE A 657 1.89 5.43 -5.90
C ILE A 657 3.25 5.57 -5.16
N PRO A 658 3.78 4.49 -4.53
CA PRO A 658 5.11 4.52 -3.93
C PRO A 658 6.22 4.76 -4.97
N ASN A 659 7.27 5.52 -4.61
CA ASN A 659 8.37 5.87 -5.53
C ASN A 659 9.31 4.70 -5.89
N GLU A 660 9.06 3.51 -5.38
CA GLU A 660 9.86 2.32 -5.63
C GLU A 660 8.92 1.15 -5.91
N GLU A 661 8.36 1.12 -7.12
CA GLU A 661 7.98 -0.09 -7.86
C GLU A 661 7.22 0.35 -9.12
N GLU A 662 7.91 0.42 -10.26
CA GLU A 662 7.30 -0.02 -11.53
C GLU A 662 7.18 -1.55 -11.48
N SER A 663 6.49 -2.09 -10.48
CA SER A 663 5.97 -3.45 -10.55
C SER A 663 4.65 -3.35 -11.30
N GLY A 664 4.47 -4.19 -12.32
CA GLY A 664 3.30 -4.21 -13.20
C GLY A 664 2.01 -4.66 -12.52
N GLN A 665 1.70 -4.15 -11.33
CA GLN A 665 0.39 -4.27 -10.70
C GLN A 665 -0.54 -3.22 -11.31
N GLY A 666 -1.69 -3.67 -11.83
CA GLY A 666 -2.66 -2.82 -12.50
C GLY A 666 -3.07 -1.64 -11.63
N THR A 667 -2.85 -0.43 -12.13
CA THR A 667 -3.32 0.80 -11.51
C THR A 667 -4.85 0.79 -11.50
N SER A 668 -5.45 0.80 -10.31
CA SER A 668 -6.88 1.04 -10.16
C SER A 668 -7.14 2.54 -10.37
N SER A 669 -7.94 2.88 -11.38
CA SER A 669 -8.34 4.26 -11.65
C SER A 669 -9.83 4.46 -11.34
N VAL A 670 -10.18 5.63 -10.79
CA VAL A 670 -11.58 6.01 -10.58
C VAL A 670 -12.18 6.37 -11.94
N MET A 671 -13.06 5.51 -12.45
CA MET A 671 -13.69 5.69 -13.78
C MET A 671 -15.04 6.43 -13.71
N SER A 672 -15.35 7.04 -12.56
CA SER A 672 -16.62 7.73 -12.31
C SER A 672 -16.40 9.14 -11.76
N ARG A 673 -17.41 10.00 -11.90
CA ARG A 673 -17.50 11.19 -11.05
C ARG A 673 -17.67 10.77 -9.59
N VAL A 674 -17.23 11.63 -8.68
CA VAL A 674 -17.43 11.44 -7.25
C VAL A 674 -18.57 12.34 -6.81
N ILE A 675 -19.54 11.76 -6.09
CA ILE A 675 -20.65 12.49 -5.47
C ILE A 675 -20.70 12.10 -4.00
N SER A 676 -20.98 13.07 -3.14
CA SER A 676 -21.09 12.86 -1.69
C SER A 676 -22.31 13.58 -1.14
N ALA A 677 -22.89 12.99 -0.09
CA ALA A 677 -23.97 13.58 0.68
C ALA A 677 -23.55 13.61 2.15
N ALA A 678 -23.78 14.75 2.81
CA ALA A 678 -23.37 14.99 4.18
C ALA A 678 -24.51 15.69 4.93
N PHE A 679 -24.82 15.20 6.13
CA PHE A 679 -25.93 15.70 6.95
C PHE A 679 -25.43 16.22 8.30
N ARG A 680 -26.07 17.28 8.79
CA ARG A 680 -25.89 17.83 10.14
C ARG A 680 -27.23 17.74 10.86
N ILE A 681 -27.33 16.77 11.77
CA ILE A 681 -28.48 16.55 12.65
C ILE A 681 -28.43 17.54 13.80
#